data_AF-A0A177WFC9-F1
#
_entry.id   AF-A0A177WFC9-F1
#
_cell.length_a   1.000
_cell.length_b   1.000
_cell.length_c   1.000
_cell.angle_alpha   90.00
_cell.angle_beta   90.00
_cell.angle_gamma   90.00
#
_symmetry.space_group_name_H-M   'P 1'
#
loop_
_entity.id
_entity.type
_entity.pdbx_description
1 polymer ?
#
loop_
_entity_poly.entity_id
_entity_poly.type
_entity_poly.pdbx_seq_one_letter_code
_entity_poly.pdbx_strand_id
1 'polypeptide(L)'
;MARKWSKDKPTLQFNLTRAKNDKLPIWLLIFPEGTVITDDTRSKSQAYAKKADISDNPDNVLIPRSTGLYNSLLLLQPDVEYLYDFTIGYSGLAEHDCPYDMYPTTKVFFEGRGPKQIHVHVDKFKIVTLPGFAIAEGAESETKAVEGNPMDGDTNPEFSLWLRKRFLEKDQLLRQFYKHGSFPEQSHEGIGKRELLRSPTATLSATTRTSWVSRTPQLAFPTVQKQQLRQLSIHEHLSMGLLNQYGIKTPRGYVAKTSAEAEKCAKDLATNDLVIKAQVLAGGRGKGHFESGLKGGVKVVYSATDIKGLAEKMLGNKLITKQTGAGGRICNAVYIVERLYVRREFYFAIVMDRATQGPVIIASSQGGMDIETVAAETPEAIVTHPVDINVGLQLADATRIAKQIGFDGTGATKAAETFMNLYKLFIEKDSTMIEINPLAEIQNGDVMCMDAKFGFDDNADFRQKDIFALRDTTQEDAREVAAAKWNLNYIGLDGNIGCLVNGAGLAMATMDIIKLNGGDPANFLDVGGSARADQVAEAFKIISSDPHVSAILVNIFGGIMRCDVIAEGIIAAVKQLGLKLPLIVRLQGTQVDAAKKLIDESGLRMYSIDDLDEAAVLSVKLSNIVTMAKQAGVSVKFDTV
;
A
#
# COMPACT_ATOMS: atom_id res chain seq x y z
N MET A 1 0.95 -6.77 29.07
CA MET A 1 -0.24 -7.63 29.25
C MET A 1 0.23 -9.00 29.73
N ALA A 2 -0.40 -9.58 30.76
CA ALA A 2 -0.13 -10.97 31.12
C ALA A 2 -0.80 -11.89 30.08
N ARG A 3 -0.01 -12.71 29.37
CA ARG A 3 -0.53 -13.74 28.45
C ARG A 3 -1.38 -14.72 29.25
N LYS A 4 -2.55 -15.10 28.73
CA LYS A 4 -3.47 -16.03 29.38
C LYS A 4 -3.81 -17.13 28.39
N TRP A 5 -3.39 -18.36 28.69
CA TRP A 5 -3.60 -19.51 27.81
C TRP A 5 -5.07 -19.73 27.42
N SER A 6 -6.01 -19.43 28.32
CA SER A 6 -7.45 -19.51 28.05
C SER A 6 -7.93 -18.59 26.92
N LYS A 7 -7.21 -17.49 26.66
CA LYS A 7 -7.47 -16.58 25.53
C LYS A 7 -6.67 -16.94 24.29
N ASP A 8 -5.45 -17.44 24.46
CA ASP A 8 -4.53 -17.73 23.34
C ASP A 8 -4.90 -19.05 22.62
N LYS A 9 -5.43 -20.04 23.35
CA LYS A 9 -5.78 -21.37 22.82
C LYS A 9 -6.80 -21.33 21.67
N PRO A 10 -7.95 -20.63 21.76
CA PRO A 10 -8.92 -20.56 20.65
C PRO A 10 -8.33 -19.93 19.39
N THR A 11 -7.54 -18.87 19.53
CA THR A 11 -6.89 -18.20 18.40
C THR A 11 -5.84 -19.09 17.73
N LEU A 12 -5.01 -19.78 18.53
CA LEU A 12 -4.03 -20.74 18.03
C LEU A 12 -4.71 -21.90 17.28
N GLN A 13 -5.78 -22.47 17.84
CA GLN A 13 -6.57 -23.52 17.21
C GLN A 13 -7.19 -23.07 15.89
N PHE A 14 -7.79 -21.88 15.84
CA PHE A 14 -8.37 -21.32 14.63
C PHE A 14 -7.32 -21.17 13.51
N ASN A 15 -6.16 -20.59 13.82
CA ASN A 15 -5.10 -20.35 12.85
C ASN A 15 -4.49 -21.65 12.31
N LEU A 16 -4.17 -22.61 13.18
CA LEU A 16 -3.60 -23.89 12.77
C LEU A 16 -4.61 -24.75 11.99
N THR A 17 -5.90 -24.72 12.36
CA THR A 17 -6.96 -25.42 11.61
C THR A 17 -7.14 -24.81 10.23
N ARG A 18 -7.11 -23.47 10.11
CA ARG A 18 -7.13 -22.78 8.83
C ARG A 18 -5.93 -23.18 7.97
N ALA A 19 -4.73 -23.25 8.55
CA ALA A 19 -3.52 -23.67 7.83
C ALA A 19 -3.64 -25.11 7.31
N LYS A 20 -4.20 -26.04 8.10
CA LYS A 20 -4.47 -27.43 7.67
C LYS A 20 -5.45 -27.53 6.51
N ASN A 21 -6.41 -26.59 6.42
CA ASN A 21 -7.43 -26.57 5.37
C ASN A 21 -6.94 -25.85 4.09
N ASP A 22 -5.77 -25.24 4.12
CA ASP A 22 -5.17 -24.63 2.93
C ASP A 22 -4.62 -25.73 2.01
N LYS A 23 -4.85 -25.62 0.70
CA LYS A 23 -4.41 -26.62 -0.30
C LYS A 23 -2.95 -26.44 -0.71
N LEU A 24 -2.27 -25.44 -0.15
CA LEU A 24 -0.87 -25.20 -0.40
C LEU A 24 -0.02 -26.19 0.42
N PRO A 25 1.02 -26.81 -0.18
CA PRO A 25 2.00 -27.54 0.62
C PRO A 25 2.58 -26.57 1.66
N ILE A 26 2.53 -26.92 2.93
CA ILE A 26 3.12 -26.12 4.01
C ILE A 26 4.62 -26.46 4.05
N TRP A 27 5.48 -25.48 3.77
CA TRP A 27 6.93 -25.72 3.71
C TRP A 27 7.64 -25.46 5.04
N LEU A 28 7.11 -24.55 5.88
CA LEU A 28 7.76 -24.15 7.13
C LEU A 28 6.76 -23.47 8.09
N LEU A 29 6.51 -24.08 9.25
CA LEU A 29 5.86 -23.43 10.39
C LEU A 29 6.94 -23.03 11.40
N ILE A 30 7.26 -21.74 11.49
CA ILE A 30 8.23 -21.24 12.47
C ILE A 30 7.50 -21.07 13.80
N PHE A 31 7.88 -21.90 14.78
CA PHE A 31 7.44 -21.74 16.16
C PHE A 31 8.64 -21.21 16.97
N PRO A 32 8.80 -19.89 17.14
CA PRO A 32 9.92 -19.35 17.89
C PRO A 32 9.62 -19.46 19.39
N GLU A 33 9.64 -20.67 19.93
CA GLU A 33 9.98 -20.85 21.34
C GLU A 33 11.49 -20.62 21.44
N GLY A 34 11.84 -19.38 21.78
CA GLY A 34 13.16 -18.82 21.56
C GLY A 34 13.02 -17.33 21.37
N THR A 35 12.57 -16.66 22.43
CA THR A 35 12.51 -15.20 22.47
C THR A 35 13.89 -14.61 22.26
N VAL A 36 13.91 -13.44 21.65
CA VAL A 36 15.07 -12.56 21.52
C VAL A 36 15.78 -12.45 22.86
N ILE A 37 17.00 -12.97 22.96
CA ILE A 37 17.82 -12.82 24.16
C ILE A 37 18.39 -11.40 24.19
N THR A 38 18.06 -10.71 25.28
CA THR A 38 18.52 -9.37 25.69
C THR A 38 18.76 -9.41 27.19
N ASP A 39 19.45 -8.43 27.74
CA ASP A 39 19.68 -8.37 29.19
C ASP A 39 18.36 -8.33 29.99
N ASP A 40 17.34 -7.65 29.48
CA ASP A 40 16.00 -7.59 30.08
C ASP A 40 15.28 -8.94 30.05
N THR A 41 15.28 -9.63 28.91
CA THR A 41 14.59 -10.93 28.78
C THR A 41 15.33 -12.04 29.55
N ARG A 42 16.67 -12.00 29.58
CA ARG A 42 17.51 -12.87 30.42
C ARG A 42 17.18 -12.69 31.90
N SER A 43 17.11 -11.44 32.36
CA SER A 43 16.73 -11.13 33.76
C SER A 43 15.33 -11.63 34.11
N LYS A 44 14.37 -11.49 33.19
CA LYS A 44 13.00 -12.01 33.37
C LYS A 44 12.96 -13.55 33.41
N SER A 45 13.74 -14.22 32.57
CA SER A 45 13.88 -15.68 32.58
C SER A 45 14.47 -16.18 33.90
N GLN A 46 15.53 -15.53 34.40
CA GLN A 46 16.14 -15.87 35.69
C GLN A 46 15.19 -15.64 36.87
N ALA A 47 14.43 -14.53 36.88
CA ALA A 47 13.42 -14.27 37.90
C ALA A 47 12.31 -15.33 37.86
N TYR A 48 11.94 -15.79 36.67
CA TYR A 48 11.00 -16.88 36.49
C TYR A 48 11.55 -18.20 37.05
N ALA A 49 12.79 -18.56 36.70
CA ALA A 49 13.45 -19.77 37.17
C ALA A 49 13.43 -19.86 38.71
N LYS A 50 13.80 -18.75 39.37
CA LYS A 50 13.78 -18.64 40.84
C LYS A 50 12.37 -18.80 41.43
N LYS A 51 11.35 -18.22 40.78
CA LYS A 51 9.95 -18.34 41.22
C LYS A 51 9.40 -19.76 41.05
N ALA A 52 9.83 -20.45 40.01
CA ALA A 52 9.38 -21.80 39.67
C ALA A 52 10.25 -22.92 40.26
N ASP A 53 11.24 -22.57 41.09
CA ASP A 53 12.19 -23.52 41.70
C ASP A 53 12.91 -24.39 40.65
N ILE A 54 13.43 -23.72 39.61
CA ILE A 54 14.18 -24.29 38.49
C ILE A 54 15.65 -23.92 38.69
N SER A 55 16.50 -24.92 38.99
CA SER A 55 17.91 -24.72 39.36
C SER A 55 18.86 -24.64 38.16
N ASP A 56 18.53 -25.26 37.04
CA ASP A 56 19.36 -25.34 35.83
C ASP A 56 18.99 -24.26 34.78
N ASN A 57 18.95 -22.98 35.15
CA ASN A 57 18.65 -21.93 34.15
C ASN A 57 19.79 -21.80 33.10
N PRO A 58 19.50 -21.86 31.77
CA PRO A 58 20.48 -21.59 30.72
C PRO A 58 20.90 -20.11 30.64
N ASP A 59 22.10 -19.83 30.11
CA ASP A 59 22.69 -18.47 30.05
C ASP A 59 22.60 -17.82 28.65
N ASN A 60 22.67 -18.64 27.59
CA ASN A 60 22.68 -18.24 26.18
C ASN A 60 21.32 -18.41 25.48
N VAL A 61 20.38 -19.06 26.15
CA VAL A 61 18.98 -19.18 25.72
C VAL A 61 18.06 -18.87 26.90
N LEU A 62 16.78 -18.61 26.60
CA LEU A 62 15.76 -18.36 27.64
C LEU A 62 15.08 -19.68 28.02
N ILE A 63 14.56 -19.77 29.25
CA ILE A 63 13.76 -20.94 29.66
C ILE A 63 12.55 -21.06 28.73
N PRO A 64 12.35 -22.22 28.07
CA PRO A 64 11.23 -22.40 27.18
C PRO A 64 9.90 -22.47 27.93
N ARG A 65 8.81 -22.27 27.21
CA ARG A 65 7.44 -22.59 27.65
C ARG A 65 7.01 -23.81 26.88
N SER A 66 6.28 -24.75 27.46
CA SER A 66 5.94 -26.00 26.77
C SER A 66 4.50 -26.05 26.27
N THR A 67 3.58 -25.29 26.89
CA THR A 67 2.15 -25.36 26.59
C THR A 67 1.82 -25.09 25.13
N GLY A 68 2.45 -24.06 24.54
CA GLY A 68 2.17 -23.59 23.19
C GLY A 68 2.63 -24.59 22.13
N LEU A 69 3.90 -25.00 22.19
CA LEU A 69 4.47 -25.99 21.28
C LEU A 69 3.74 -27.34 21.38
N TYR A 70 3.50 -27.84 22.60
CA TYR A 70 2.82 -29.13 22.81
C TYR A 70 1.44 -29.16 22.13
N ASN A 71 0.60 -28.14 22.37
CA ASN A 71 -0.73 -28.07 21.77
C ASN A 71 -0.68 -27.87 20.25
N SER A 72 0.34 -27.17 19.74
CA SER A 72 0.52 -26.98 18.30
C SER A 72 0.88 -28.30 17.61
N LEU A 73 1.84 -29.04 18.17
CA LEU A 73 2.24 -30.35 17.65
C LEU A 73 1.07 -31.35 17.69
N LEU A 74 0.26 -31.35 18.75
CA LEU A 74 -0.93 -32.22 18.85
C LEU A 74 -1.95 -31.95 17.73
N LEU A 75 -2.20 -30.67 17.40
CA LEU A 75 -3.14 -30.31 16.33
C LEU A 75 -2.61 -30.67 14.94
N LEU A 76 -1.29 -30.66 14.78
CA LEU A 76 -0.59 -30.89 13.51
C LEU A 76 -0.23 -32.37 13.27
N GLN A 77 -0.39 -33.24 14.27
CA GLN A 77 0.19 -34.59 14.26
C GLN A 77 -0.26 -35.57 13.15
N PRO A 78 -1.38 -35.43 12.40
CA PRO A 78 -1.53 -36.27 11.21
C PRO A 78 -0.78 -35.73 9.98
N ASP A 79 -0.53 -34.42 9.92
CA ASP A 79 -0.05 -33.74 8.70
C ASP A 79 1.44 -33.35 8.78
N VAL A 80 2.00 -33.28 9.99
CA VAL A 80 3.41 -32.94 10.25
C VAL A 80 4.11 -34.11 10.91
N GLU A 81 5.17 -34.62 10.27
CA GLU A 81 5.90 -35.81 10.74
C GLU A 81 7.12 -35.47 11.62
N TYR A 82 7.79 -34.35 11.37
CA TYR A 82 9.06 -34.00 12.01
C TYR A 82 9.05 -32.60 12.62
N LEU A 83 9.70 -32.48 13.78
CA LEU A 83 10.10 -31.22 14.42
C LEU A 83 11.58 -30.98 14.13
N TYR A 84 11.90 -29.83 13.54
CA TYR A 84 13.28 -29.38 13.33
C TYR A 84 13.65 -28.36 14.40
N ASP A 85 14.70 -28.65 15.15
CA ASP A 85 15.18 -27.86 16.26
C ASP A 85 16.47 -27.14 15.88
N PHE A 86 16.43 -25.80 15.85
CA PHE A 86 17.54 -24.98 15.38
C PHE A 86 18.28 -24.33 16.56
N THR A 87 19.61 -24.35 16.49
CA THR A 87 20.52 -23.56 17.35
C THR A 87 21.42 -22.72 16.45
N ILE A 88 21.39 -21.40 16.63
CA ILE A 88 22.06 -20.45 15.74
C ILE A 88 23.16 -19.71 16.50
N GLY A 89 24.41 -19.85 16.04
CA GLY A 89 25.58 -19.17 16.57
C GLY A 89 26.01 -18.02 15.67
N TYR A 90 26.25 -16.84 16.24
CA TYR A 90 26.74 -15.67 15.52
C TYR A 90 28.21 -15.42 15.82
N SER A 91 29.06 -15.46 14.80
CA SER A 91 30.48 -15.16 14.94
C SER A 91 30.72 -13.71 15.40
N GLY A 92 31.78 -13.50 16.19
CA GLY A 92 32.17 -12.17 16.65
C GLY A 92 31.50 -11.70 17.96
N LEU A 93 30.84 -12.62 18.66
CA LEU A 93 30.25 -12.42 20.00
C LEU A 93 31.03 -13.19 21.05
N ALA A 94 31.08 -12.66 22.28
CA ALA A 94 31.51 -13.37 23.47
C ALA A 94 30.38 -14.23 24.07
N GLU A 95 30.72 -15.18 24.96
CA GLU A 95 29.82 -16.17 25.58
C GLU A 95 28.64 -15.60 26.39
N HIS A 96 28.55 -14.27 26.55
CA HIS A 96 27.43 -13.62 27.26
C HIS A 96 26.82 -12.45 26.49
N ASP A 97 27.33 -12.14 25.30
CA ASP A 97 26.79 -11.07 24.48
C ASP A 97 25.39 -11.45 23.99
N CYS A 98 24.50 -10.46 23.97
CA CYS A 98 23.16 -10.62 23.42
C CYS A 98 23.21 -10.34 21.92
N PRO A 99 22.97 -11.34 21.03
CA PRO A 99 23.06 -11.13 19.59
C PRO A 99 22.12 -10.05 19.07
N TYR A 100 20.98 -9.82 19.73
CA TYR A 100 20.04 -8.78 19.34
C TYR A 100 20.54 -7.37 19.63
N ASP A 101 21.33 -7.18 20.68
CA ASP A 101 21.89 -5.87 21.04
C ASP A 101 23.11 -5.53 20.15
N MET A 102 23.83 -6.57 19.75
CA MET A 102 25.03 -6.46 18.91
C MET A 102 24.70 -6.38 17.42
N TYR A 103 23.71 -7.16 16.97
CA TYR A 103 23.22 -7.23 15.59
C TYR A 103 21.71 -6.97 15.50
N PRO A 104 21.20 -5.83 16.00
CA PRO A 104 19.81 -5.46 15.78
C PRO A 104 19.56 -5.27 14.29
N THR A 105 18.30 -5.44 13.88
CA THR A 105 17.85 -5.26 12.49
C THR A 105 18.35 -3.93 11.91
N THR A 106 18.39 -2.87 12.71
CA THR A 106 18.95 -1.56 12.33
C THR A 106 20.41 -1.65 11.92
N LYS A 107 21.29 -2.21 12.74
CA LYS A 107 22.73 -2.34 12.42
C LYS A 107 22.98 -3.30 11.26
N VAL A 108 22.26 -4.43 11.21
CA VAL A 108 22.44 -5.45 10.16
C VAL A 108 21.99 -4.92 8.80
N PHE A 109 20.75 -4.43 8.70
CA PHE A 109 20.15 -4.08 7.41
C PHE A 109 20.43 -2.64 6.98
N PHE A 110 20.67 -1.71 7.90
CA PHE A 110 20.83 -0.28 7.56
C PHE A 110 22.26 0.22 7.73
N GLU A 111 23.10 -0.40 8.58
CA GLU A 111 24.51 -0.04 8.72
C GLU A 111 25.48 -1.03 8.05
N GLY A 112 24.97 -2.15 7.50
CA GLY A 112 25.80 -3.22 6.92
C GLY A 112 26.70 -3.92 7.94
N ARG A 113 26.40 -3.78 9.24
CA ARG A 113 27.19 -4.32 10.36
C ARG A 113 26.53 -5.58 10.90
N GLY A 114 26.56 -6.64 10.09
CA GLY A 114 26.10 -7.97 10.46
C GLY A 114 27.19 -8.86 11.05
N PRO A 115 26.80 -10.03 11.59
CA PRO A 115 27.75 -11.09 11.95
C PRO A 115 28.52 -11.52 10.68
N LYS A 116 29.82 -11.79 10.81
CA LYS A 116 30.66 -12.18 9.66
C LYS A 116 30.26 -13.54 9.09
N GLN A 117 29.83 -14.43 9.97
CA GLN A 117 29.35 -15.78 9.71
C GLN A 117 28.23 -16.15 10.68
N ILE A 118 27.27 -16.93 10.19
CA ILE A 118 26.17 -17.52 10.96
C ILE A 118 26.33 -19.03 10.86
N HIS A 119 26.39 -19.69 12.01
CA HIS A 119 26.44 -21.15 12.10
C HIS A 119 25.08 -21.65 12.54
N VAL A 120 24.60 -22.72 11.92
CA VAL A 120 23.28 -23.29 12.22
C VAL A 120 23.45 -24.77 12.51
N HIS A 121 23.08 -25.17 13.73
CA HIS A 121 22.95 -26.57 14.13
C HIS A 121 21.48 -26.96 14.08
N VAL A 122 21.17 -28.11 13.48
CA VAL A 122 19.80 -28.57 13.27
C VAL A 122 19.66 -30.00 13.76
N ASP A 123 18.79 -30.21 14.75
CA ASP A 123 18.34 -31.54 15.17
C ASP A 123 16.97 -31.85 14.59
N LYS A 124 16.74 -33.10 14.18
CA LYS A 124 15.49 -33.56 13.59
C LYS A 124 14.85 -34.62 14.48
N PHE A 125 13.65 -34.34 14.98
CA PHE A 125 12.88 -35.26 15.82
C PHE A 125 11.62 -35.72 15.10
N LYS A 126 11.30 -37.01 15.17
CA LYS A 126 10.02 -37.51 14.69
C LYS A 126 8.96 -37.23 15.76
N ILE A 127 7.83 -36.61 15.42
CA ILE A 127 6.88 -36.13 16.45
C ILE A 127 6.34 -37.29 17.29
N VAL A 128 6.07 -38.45 16.69
CA VAL A 128 5.58 -39.65 17.41
C VAL A 128 6.56 -40.21 18.44
N THR A 129 7.84 -39.83 18.40
CA THR A 129 8.84 -40.26 19.39
C THR A 129 8.99 -39.27 20.54
N LEU A 130 8.26 -38.16 20.52
CA LEU A 130 8.29 -37.17 21.59
C LEU A 130 7.40 -37.61 22.77
N PRO A 131 7.76 -37.26 24.02
CA PRO A 131 6.94 -37.59 25.18
C PRO A 131 5.50 -37.05 25.03
N GLY A 132 4.51 -37.91 25.25
CA GLY A 132 3.10 -37.56 25.09
C GLY A 132 2.53 -37.62 23.66
N PHE A 133 3.26 -38.19 22.69
CA PHE A 133 2.85 -38.31 21.28
C PHE A 133 2.84 -39.76 20.74
N ALA A 134 3.13 -40.77 21.57
CA ALA A 134 3.21 -42.17 21.15
C ALA A 134 1.84 -42.74 20.70
N ILE A 135 1.87 -43.58 19.66
CA ILE A 135 0.73 -44.40 19.21
C ILE A 135 0.69 -45.64 20.11
N ALA A 136 -0.50 -45.97 20.63
CA ALA A 136 -0.71 -47.16 21.44
C ALA A 136 -0.45 -48.43 20.61
N GLU A 137 0.79 -48.90 20.56
CA GLU A 137 1.18 -50.27 20.21
C GLU A 137 2.65 -50.52 20.61
N GLY A 138 2.85 -51.12 21.78
CA GLY A 138 4.00 -51.99 22.08
C GLY A 138 5.42 -51.41 22.19
N ALA A 139 5.66 -50.12 21.95
CA ALA A 139 6.99 -49.54 22.13
C ALA A 139 7.23 -49.15 23.60
N GLU A 140 8.17 -49.82 24.27
CA GLU A 140 8.73 -49.36 25.53
C GLU A 140 9.30 -47.95 25.34
N SER A 141 8.72 -46.99 26.06
CA SER A 141 9.25 -45.64 26.14
C SER A 141 10.59 -45.68 26.87
N GLU A 142 11.70 -45.64 26.14
CA GLU A 142 13.01 -45.30 26.71
C GLU A 142 13.04 -43.80 27.09
N THR A 143 12.18 -43.38 28.01
CA THR A 143 12.36 -42.12 28.71
C THR A 143 12.75 -42.45 30.14
N LYS A 144 14.06 -42.41 30.40
CA LYS A 144 14.57 -42.28 31.77
C LYS A 144 13.83 -41.10 32.41
N ALA A 145 13.24 -41.31 33.59
CA ALA A 145 12.61 -40.25 34.36
C ALA A 145 13.58 -39.05 34.45
N VAL A 146 13.18 -37.94 33.84
CA VAL A 146 13.97 -36.70 33.91
C VAL A 146 13.66 -36.08 35.27
N GLU A 147 14.63 -36.05 36.18
CA GLU A 147 14.46 -35.40 37.49
C GLU A 147 14.33 -33.88 37.32
N GLY A 148 13.36 -33.27 38.00
CA GLY A 148 13.20 -31.80 38.06
C GLY A 148 11.75 -31.32 38.06
N ASN A 149 11.54 -30.06 38.44
CA ASN A 149 10.22 -29.41 38.39
C ASN A 149 9.82 -29.05 36.94
N PRO A 150 8.59 -29.35 36.48
CA PRO A 150 8.11 -28.93 35.17
C PRO A 150 7.99 -27.40 35.09
N MET A 151 8.12 -26.83 33.88
CA MET A 151 8.31 -25.38 33.73
C MET A 151 7.02 -24.60 33.94
N ASP A 152 5.91 -25.04 33.39
CA ASP A 152 4.58 -24.44 33.57
C ASP A 152 3.72 -25.43 34.39
N GLY A 153 2.59 -25.00 34.97
CA GLY A 153 1.60 -25.92 35.58
C GLY A 153 0.90 -26.80 34.54
N ASP A 154 1.70 -27.39 33.65
CA ASP A 154 1.38 -27.92 32.34
C ASP A 154 0.67 -29.25 32.42
N THR A 155 -0.18 -29.48 31.44
CA THR A 155 -0.93 -30.73 31.27
C THR A 155 -0.05 -31.92 30.88
N ASN A 156 1.23 -31.71 30.53
CA ASN A 156 2.19 -32.78 30.22
C ASN A 156 3.59 -32.48 30.80
N PRO A 157 3.90 -32.98 32.02
CA PRO A 157 5.19 -32.78 32.66
C PRO A 157 6.38 -33.38 31.91
N GLU A 158 6.22 -34.54 31.27
CA GLU A 158 7.31 -35.24 30.57
C GLU A 158 7.79 -34.47 29.34
N PHE A 159 6.86 -33.93 28.54
CA PHE A 159 7.21 -33.08 27.40
C PHE A 159 7.90 -31.79 27.85
N SER A 160 7.42 -31.19 28.94
CA SER A 160 8.03 -30.00 29.54
C SER A 160 9.49 -30.25 29.94
N LEU A 161 9.76 -31.37 30.61
CA LEU A 161 11.11 -31.75 31.02
C LEU A 161 12.02 -32.10 29.83
N TRP A 162 11.48 -32.77 28.80
CA TRP A 162 12.21 -33.01 27.55
C TRP A 162 12.61 -31.69 26.87
N LEU A 163 11.69 -30.75 26.74
CA LEU A 163 11.95 -29.45 26.12
C LEU A 163 12.97 -28.64 26.94
N ARG A 164 12.87 -28.68 28.27
CA ARG A 164 13.85 -28.05 29.17
C ARG A 164 15.25 -28.62 28.95
N LYS A 165 15.39 -29.95 28.93
CA LYS A 165 16.66 -30.62 28.64
C LYS A 165 17.24 -30.21 27.29
N ARG A 166 16.40 -30.10 26.25
CA ARG A 166 16.81 -29.63 24.93
C ARG A 166 17.42 -28.22 24.99
N PHE A 167 16.82 -27.29 25.72
CA PHE A 167 17.36 -25.94 25.84
C PHE A 167 18.67 -25.87 26.64
N LEU A 168 18.90 -26.80 27.58
CA LEU A 168 20.20 -26.96 28.23
C LEU A 168 21.27 -27.45 27.27
N GLU A 169 20.93 -28.40 26.41
CA GLU A 169 21.84 -28.89 25.36
C GLU A 169 22.17 -27.77 24.36
N LYS A 170 21.20 -26.93 23.99
CA LYS A 170 21.44 -25.73 23.17
C LYS A 170 22.39 -24.73 23.84
N ASP A 171 22.20 -24.49 25.13
CA ASP A 171 23.08 -23.61 25.89
C ASP A 171 24.52 -24.14 25.86
N GLN A 172 24.73 -25.44 26.07
CA GLN A 172 26.05 -26.07 25.97
C GLN A 172 26.64 -25.96 24.57
N LEU A 173 25.84 -26.17 23.52
CA LEU A 173 26.28 -26.00 22.13
C LEU A 173 26.72 -24.56 21.85
N LEU A 174 26.00 -23.55 22.37
CA LEU A 174 26.36 -22.15 22.22
C LEU A 174 27.63 -21.79 23.01
N ARG A 175 27.80 -22.31 24.23
CA ARG A 175 29.06 -22.14 24.99
C ARG A 175 30.25 -22.71 24.23
N GLN A 176 30.10 -23.90 23.65
CA GLN A 176 31.15 -24.51 22.81
C GLN A 176 31.40 -23.68 21.55
N PHE A 177 30.35 -23.20 20.89
CA PHE A 177 30.47 -22.33 19.73
C PHE A 177 31.21 -21.03 20.04
N TYR A 178 30.87 -20.34 21.13
CA TYR A 178 31.55 -19.09 21.51
C TYR A 178 32.99 -19.31 21.95
N LYS A 179 33.32 -20.51 22.45
CA LYS A 179 34.70 -20.90 22.80
C LYS A 179 35.54 -21.32 21.60
N HIS A 180 34.97 -22.02 20.62
CA HIS A 180 35.70 -22.70 19.56
C HIS A 180 35.48 -22.10 18.15
N GLY A 181 34.49 -21.22 17.99
CA GLY A 181 34.15 -20.57 16.71
C GLY A 181 33.31 -21.43 15.76
N SER A 182 32.94 -22.65 16.15
CA SER A 182 32.07 -23.57 15.41
C SER A 182 31.34 -24.51 16.38
N PHE A 183 30.20 -25.06 15.95
CA PHE A 183 29.56 -26.16 16.68
C PHE A 183 30.42 -27.44 16.60
N PRO A 184 30.33 -28.35 17.58
CA PRO A 184 31.04 -29.64 17.52
C PRO A 184 30.62 -30.45 16.30
N GLU A 185 31.58 -31.09 15.62
CA GLU A 185 31.29 -32.07 14.57
C GLU A 185 30.60 -33.29 15.20
N GLN A 186 29.40 -33.62 14.72
CA GLN A 186 28.74 -34.86 15.13
C GLN A 186 29.50 -36.06 14.51
N SER A 187 29.92 -37.02 15.33
CA SER A 187 30.43 -38.30 14.84
C SER A 187 29.29 -39.06 14.18
N HIS A 188 29.23 -39.03 12.85
CA HIS A 188 28.26 -39.81 12.06
C HIS A 188 28.64 -41.29 12.04
N GLU A 189 28.33 -42.03 13.10
CA GLU A 189 28.09 -43.47 12.94
C GLU A 189 26.66 -43.65 12.42
N GLY A 190 26.55 -43.89 11.11
CA GLY A 190 25.32 -44.29 10.46
C GLY A 190 24.56 -43.15 9.79
N ILE A 191 24.97 -42.77 8.59
CA ILE A 191 24.14 -42.53 7.38
C ILE A 191 25.10 -42.03 6.28
N GLY A 192 24.97 -42.63 5.10
CA GLY A 192 25.98 -42.61 4.03
C GLY A 192 26.40 -41.24 3.48
N LYS A 193 27.66 -41.22 3.01
CA LYS A 193 28.31 -40.16 2.22
C LYS A 193 27.37 -39.45 1.24
N ARG A 194 27.44 -38.10 1.18
CA ARG A 194 27.49 -37.40 -0.12
C ARG A 194 27.99 -35.94 -0.09
N GLU A 195 28.92 -35.71 -1.02
CA GLU A 195 29.30 -34.52 -1.80
C GLU A 195 29.13 -33.09 -1.24
N LEU A 196 30.28 -32.49 -0.91
CA LEU A 196 30.50 -31.06 -0.75
C LEU A 196 30.39 -30.31 -2.08
N LEU A 197 29.36 -29.47 -2.23
CA LEU A 197 29.37 -28.35 -3.19
C LEU A 197 30.13 -27.18 -2.56
N ARG A 198 31.36 -26.92 -3.03
CA ARG A 198 32.11 -25.69 -2.75
C ARG A 198 31.78 -24.61 -3.78
N SER A 199 31.67 -23.36 -3.34
CA SER A 199 31.86 -22.17 -4.17
C SER A 199 32.65 -21.10 -3.36
N PRO A 200 33.38 -20.19 -4.04
CA PRO A 200 34.67 -19.68 -3.54
C PRO A 200 34.58 -18.40 -2.70
N THR A 201 35.48 -18.33 -1.72
CA THR A 201 35.88 -17.14 -0.96
C THR A 201 36.30 -15.97 -1.84
N ALA A 202 35.74 -14.78 -1.60
CA ALA A 202 36.30 -13.49 -2.01
C ALA A 202 36.53 -12.63 -0.77
N THR A 203 37.81 -12.30 -0.53
CA THR A 203 38.34 -11.51 0.58
C THR A 203 38.18 -10.02 0.24
N LEU A 204 37.60 -9.20 1.15
CA LEU A 204 37.62 -7.74 1.02
C LEU A 204 38.47 -7.13 2.16
N SER A 205 39.55 -6.46 1.77
CA SER A 205 40.46 -5.73 2.64
C SER A 205 39.91 -4.37 3.05
N ALA A 206 40.21 -3.97 4.28
CA ALA A 206 39.83 -2.70 4.88
C ALA A 206 40.77 -1.55 4.51
N THR A 207 40.22 -0.40 4.13
CA THR A 207 40.67 1.00 4.39
C THR A 207 39.66 1.92 3.69
N THR A 208 39.10 3.00 4.26
CA THR A 208 39.75 4.16 4.89
C THR A 208 38.70 4.94 5.69
N ARG A 209 39.08 5.49 6.86
CA ARG A 209 38.27 6.40 7.68
C ARG A 209 38.14 7.77 7.01
N THR A 210 36.94 8.33 6.97
CA THR A 210 36.71 9.78 6.94
C THR A 210 35.49 10.14 7.79
N SER A 211 35.73 11.05 8.73
CA SER A 211 34.78 11.60 9.69
C SER A 211 33.72 12.47 9.01
N TRP A 212 32.44 12.24 9.30
CA TRP A 212 31.37 13.17 8.97
C TRP A 212 30.47 13.44 10.17
N VAL A 213 30.27 14.73 10.39
CA VAL A 213 29.55 15.38 11.47
C VAL A 213 28.07 14.97 11.48
N SER A 214 27.58 14.63 12.66
CA SER A 214 26.19 14.34 12.95
C SER A 214 25.27 15.52 12.65
N ARG A 215 24.39 15.36 11.66
CA ARG A 215 23.11 16.07 11.60
C ARG A 215 21.99 15.04 11.60
N THR A 216 21.28 14.96 12.73
CA THR A 216 20.02 14.25 12.88
C THR A 216 18.98 14.76 11.87
N PRO A 217 18.43 13.90 10.99
CA PRO A 217 17.18 14.22 10.30
C PRO A 217 16.01 13.85 11.22
N GLN A 218 15.09 14.79 11.42
CA GLN A 218 13.76 14.49 11.93
C GLN A 218 13.09 13.50 10.96
N LEU A 219 12.68 12.35 11.49
CA LEU A 219 11.83 11.39 10.78
C LEU A 219 10.49 12.06 10.46
N ALA A 220 10.31 12.46 9.20
CA ALA A 220 9.00 12.73 8.64
C ALA A 220 8.32 11.37 8.37
N PHE A 221 7.11 11.18 8.91
CA PHE A 221 6.29 10.02 8.61
C PHE A 221 6.04 9.93 7.10
N PRO A 222 6.12 8.74 6.48
CA PRO A 222 5.82 8.59 5.07
C PRO A 222 4.33 8.92 4.86
N THR A 223 4.08 10.01 4.14
CA THR A 223 2.77 10.29 3.57
C THR A 223 2.43 9.13 2.65
N VAL A 224 1.37 8.38 2.96
CA VAL A 224 0.83 7.37 2.04
C VAL A 224 0.35 8.11 0.78
N GLN A 225 1.18 8.14 -0.26
CA GLN A 225 0.74 8.60 -1.58
C GLN A 225 -0.25 7.56 -2.10
N LYS A 226 -1.54 7.92 -2.09
CA LYS A 226 -2.61 7.09 -2.67
C LYS A 226 -2.34 6.95 -4.17
N GLN A 227 -2.20 5.71 -4.63
CA GLN A 227 -2.18 5.38 -6.06
C GLN A 227 -3.48 5.90 -6.70
N GLN A 228 -3.36 6.84 -7.63
CA GLN A 228 -4.50 7.37 -8.37
C GLN A 228 -4.95 6.31 -9.38
N LEU A 229 -6.03 5.60 -9.04
CA LEU A 229 -6.77 4.81 -10.02
C LEU A 229 -7.43 5.79 -10.98
N ARG A 230 -7.17 5.64 -12.27
CA ARG A 230 -7.84 6.44 -13.30
C ARG A 230 -9.25 5.90 -13.45
N GLN A 231 -10.17 6.67 -12.89
CA GLN A 231 -11.60 6.50 -13.07
C GLN A 231 -12.11 7.87 -13.43
N LEU A 232 -12.66 8.03 -14.63
CA LEU A 232 -13.36 9.23 -15.01
C LEU A 232 -14.35 9.60 -13.91
N SER A 233 -14.22 10.83 -13.42
CA SER A 233 -15.16 11.44 -12.47
C SER A 233 -15.83 12.62 -13.15
N ILE A 234 -17.11 12.81 -12.87
CA ILE A 234 -17.90 13.92 -13.41
C ILE A 234 -18.37 14.85 -12.28
N HIS A 235 -18.66 16.10 -12.63
CA HIS A 235 -19.14 17.09 -11.66
C HIS A 235 -20.50 16.69 -11.07
N GLU A 236 -20.78 17.18 -9.87
CA GLU A 236 -22.03 16.87 -9.14
C GLU A 236 -23.27 17.20 -9.99
N HIS A 237 -23.33 18.37 -10.62
CA HIS A 237 -24.50 18.75 -11.43
C HIS A 237 -24.77 17.79 -12.61
N LEU A 238 -23.72 17.18 -13.17
CA LEU A 238 -23.83 16.17 -14.23
C LEU A 238 -24.31 14.84 -13.66
N SER A 239 -23.79 14.47 -12.49
CA SER A 239 -24.26 13.31 -11.72
C SER A 239 -25.75 13.42 -11.39
N MET A 240 -26.22 14.59 -10.96
CA MET A 240 -27.65 14.84 -10.72
C MET A 240 -28.48 14.70 -11.99
N GLY A 241 -28.00 15.21 -13.12
CA GLY A 241 -28.64 15.02 -14.42
C GLY A 241 -28.80 13.54 -14.79
N LEU A 242 -27.76 12.75 -14.55
CA LEU A 242 -27.76 11.31 -14.81
C LEU A 242 -28.70 10.55 -13.87
N LEU A 243 -28.72 10.89 -12.57
CA LEU A 243 -29.68 10.33 -11.62
C LEU A 243 -31.14 10.58 -12.05
N ASN A 244 -31.45 11.80 -12.49
CA ASN A 244 -32.80 12.17 -12.92
C ASN A 244 -33.26 11.37 -14.16
N GLN A 245 -32.35 11.04 -15.10
CA GLN A 245 -32.68 10.19 -16.25
C GLN A 245 -33.12 8.77 -15.86
N TYR A 246 -32.69 8.30 -14.68
CA TYR A 246 -33.05 7.01 -14.12
C TYR A 246 -34.21 7.10 -13.11
N GLY A 247 -34.92 8.24 -13.08
CA GLY A 247 -36.06 8.46 -12.18
C GLY A 247 -35.68 8.61 -10.71
N ILE A 248 -34.39 8.81 -10.40
CA ILE A 248 -33.91 9.04 -9.03
C ILE A 248 -34.07 10.53 -8.71
N LYS A 249 -34.77 10.83 -7.61
CA LYS A 249 -35.09 12.21 -7.25
C LYS A 249 -33.87 12.96 -6.71
N THR A 250 -33.68 14.18 -7.19
CA THR A 250 -32.61 15.11 -6.77
C THR A 250 -33.20 16.51 -6.52
N PRO A 251 -32.56 17.37 -5.70
CA PRO A 251 -32.97 18.77 -5.57
C PRO A 251 -32.91 19.51 -6.90
N ARG A 252 -33.88 20.42 -7.15
CA ARG A 252 -33.80 21.30 -8.33
C ARG A 252 -32.57 22.19 -8.24
N GLY A 253 -31.88 22.35 -9.35
CA GLY A 253 -30.71 23.21 -9.41
C GLY A 253 -30.22 23.48 -10.81
N TYR A 254 -29.42 24.53 -10.94
CA TYR A 254 -28.84 24.98 -12.19
C TYR A 254 -27.35 25.31 -12.00
N VAL A 255 -26.57 25.05 -13.06
CA VAL A 255 -25.14 25.37 -13.09
C VAL A 255 -24.93 26.78 -13.66
N ALA A 256 -23.99 27.51 -13.09
CA ALA A 256 -23.56 28.82 -13.54
C ALA A 256 -22.04 28.89 -13.67
N LYS A 257 -21.56 29.51 -14.75
CA LYS A 257 -20.14 29.76 -15.02
C LYS A 257 -19.74 31.22 -14.82
N THR A 258 -20.72 32.10 -14.61
CA THR A 258 -20.50 33.50 -14.25
C THR A 258 -21.33 33.88 -13.03
N SER A 259 -20.94 34.95 -12.33
CA SER A 259 -21.70 35.43 -11.17
C SER A 259 -23.09 35.94 -11.54
N ALA A 260 -23.24 36.53 -12.74
CA ALA A 260 -24.52 36.95 -13.29
C ALA A 260 -25.44 35.77 -13.62
N GLU A 261 -24.89 34.69 -14.20
CA GLU A 261 -25.63 33.44 -14.39
C GLU A 261 -26.07 32.86 -13.05
N ALA A 262 -25.20 32.88 -12.02
CA ALA A 262 -25.54 32.35 -10.70
C ALA A 262 -26.73 33.11 -10.07
N GLU A 263 -26.76 34.44 -10.20
CA GLU A 263 -27.90 35.25 -9.77
C GLU A 263 -29.19 34.91 -10.54
N LYS A 264 -29.08 34.67 -11.85
CA LYS A 264 -30.22 34.25 -12.68
C LYS A 264 -30.74 32.87 -12.25
N CYS A 265 -29.85 31.89 -12.10
CA CYS A 265 -30.18 30.54 -11.62
C CYS A 265 -30.91 30.58 -10.26
N ALA A 266 -30.46 31.44 -9.35
CA ALA A 266 -31.11 31.64 -8.05
C ALA A 266 -32.56 32.15 -8.19
N LYS A 267 -32.79 33.13 -9.09
CA LYS A 267 -34.13 33.66 -9.37
C LYS A 267 -35.04 32.61 -10.01
N ASP A 268 -34.51 31.81 -10.94
CA ASP A 268 -35.25 30.77 -11.66
C ASP A 268 -35.73 29.63 -10.74
N LEU A 269 -35.04 29.36 -9.63
CA LEU A 269 -35.48 28.37 -8.63
C LEU A 269 -36.70 28.83 -7.82
N ALA A 270 -37.04 30.12 -7.87
CA ALA A 270 -38.20 30.72 -7.21
C ALA A 270 -38.29 30.44 -5.70
N THR A 271 -37.14 30.40 -5.02
CA THR A 271 -37.04 30.25 -3.56
C THR A 271 -35.90 31.11 -3.03
N ASN A 272 -36.03 31.54 -1.76
CA ASN A 272 -34.96 32.23 -1.06
C ASN A 272 -34.00 31.25 -0.36
N ASP A 273 -34.45 30.04 -0.06
CA ASP A 273 -33.66 29.01 0.61
C ASP A 273 -32.83 28.23 -0.42
N LEU A 274 -31.58 28.63 -0.57
CA LEU A 274 -30.69 28.15 -1.63
C LEU A 274 -29.38 27.59 -1.05
N VAL A 275 -28.70 26.77 -1.84
CA VAL A 275 -27.33 26.35 -1.57
C VAL A 275 -26.49 26.58 -2.82
N ILE A 276 -25.35 27.25 -2.66
CA ILE A 276 -24.31 27.35 -3.68
C ILE A 276 -23.22 26.31 -3.39
N LYS A 277 -22.91 25.49 -4.39
CA LYS A 277 -21.93 24.41 -4.32
C LYS A 277 -20.87 24.57 -5.40
N ALA A 278 -19.61 24.67 -5.00
CA ALA A 278 -18.47 24.69 -5.92
C ALA A 278 -18.41 23.38 -6.72
N GLN A 279 -18.26 23.50 -8.05
CA GLN A 279 -18.10 22.35 -8.94
C GLN A 279 -16.62 22.11 -9.16
N VAL A 280 -16.08 21.19 -8.36
CA VAL A 280 -14.68 20.77 -8.33
C VAL A 280 -14.65 19.26 -8.13
N LEU A 281 -13.82 18.55 -8.91
CA LEU A 281 -13.66 17.10 -8.82
C LEU A 281 -12.77 16.69 -7.63
N ALA A 282 -13.21 17.06 -6.42
CA ALA A 282 -12.61 16.66 -5.16
C ALA A 282 -13.65 16.62 -4.05
N GLY A 283 -13.52 15.68 -3.12
CA GLY A 283 -14.32 15.62 -1.90
C GLY A 283 -13.92 16.67 -0.86
N GLY A 284 -14.72 16.77 0.21
CA GLY A 284 -14.44 17.67 1.33
C GLY A 284 -14.66 19.16 1.05
N ARG A 285 -15.40 19.49 -0.02
CA ARG A 285 -15.67 20.87 -0.48
C ARG A 285 -16.19 21.77 0.64
N GLY A 286 -17.12 21.29 1.47
CA GLY A 286 -17.68 22.05 2.59
C GLY A 286 -16.66 22.52 3.62
N LYS A 287 -15.58 21.74 3.85
CA LYS A 287 -14.49 22.04 4.80
C LYS A 287 -13.28 22.71 4.13
N GLY A 288 -13.28 22.88 2.81
CA GLY A 288 -12.20 23.50 2.06
C GLY A 288 -12.13 25.01 2.22
N HIS A 289 -11.18 25.65 1.54
CA HIS A 289 -11.07 27.10 1.44
C HIS A 289 -10.58 27.50 0.04
N PHE A 290 -10.97 28.69 -0.41
CA PHE A 290 -10.54 29.25 -1.68
C PHE A 290 -9.32 30.15 -1.50
N GLU A 291 -8.53 30.28 -2.57
CA GLU A 291 -7.45 31.28 -2.66
C GLU A 291 -7.96 32.72 -2.49
N SER A 292 -9.22 32.99 -2.82
CA SER A 292 -9.90 34.28 -2.57
C SER A 292 -10.12 34.60 -1.09
N GLY A 293 -9.82 33.67 -0.19
CA GLY A 293 -10.06 33.78 1.26
C GLY A 293 -11.44 33.29 1.71
N LEU A 294 -12.33 32.89 0.79
CA LEU A 294 -13.63 32.31 1.13
C LEU A 294 -13.45 30.91 1.77
N LYS A 295 -13.98 30.71 2.98
CA LYS A 295 -13.97 29.41 3.65
C LYS A 295 -15.20 28.60 3.28
N GLY A 296 -15.03 27.37 2.80
CA GLY A 296 -16.07 26.41 2.46
C GLY A 296 -16.60 26.57 1.03
N GLY A 297 -16.59 25.47 0.27
CA GLY A 297 -17.14 25.35 -1.08
C GLY A 297 -18.62 25.00 -1.15
N VAL A 298 -19.30 24.88 -0.01
CA VAL A 298 -20.76 24.66 0.07
C VAL A 298 -21.32 25.67 1.05
N LYS A 299 -22.26 26.52 0.61
CA LYS A 299 -22.85 27.57 1.43
C LYS A 299 -24.36 27.62 1.26
N VAL A 300 -25.06 27.69 2.39
CA VAL A 300 -26.47 28.05 2.43
C VAL A 300 -26.59 29.56 2.23
N VAL A 301 -27.55 29.97 1.41
CA VAL A 301 -27.80 31.37 1.08
C VAL A 301 -29.30 31.64 1.13
N TYR A 302 -29.67 32.84 1.60
CA TYR A 302 -31.07 33.25 1.80
C TYR A 302 -31.54 34.35 0.84
N SER A 303 -30.70 34.73 -0.14
CA SER A 303 -31.04 35.74 -1.15
C SER A 303 -30.26 35.53 -2.45
N ALA A 304 -30.88 35.87 -3.59
CA ALA A 304 -30.22 35.81 -4.90
C ALA A 304 -29.05 36.80 -5.02
N THR A 305 -29.13 37.95 -4.33
CA THR A 305 -28.07 38.97 -4.33
C THR A 305 -26.79 38.48 -3.66
N ASP A 306 -26.91 37.74 -2.55
CA ASP A 306 -25.75 37.15 -1.86
C ASP A 306 -25.06 36.07 -2.68
N ILE A 307 -25.81 35.34 -3.53
CA ILE A 307 -25.25 34.32 -4.42
C ILE A 307 -24.26 34.92 -5.41
N LYS A 308 -24.54 36.10 -5.97
CA LYS A 308 -23.63 36.75 -6.92
C LYS A 308 -22.26 37.01 -6.28
N GLY A 309 -22.24 37.62 -5.10
CA GLY A 309 -21.00 37.93 -4.38
C GLY A 309 -20.24 36.69 -3.91
N LEU A 310 -20.95 35.59 -3.59
CA LEU A 310 -20.30 34.30 -3.31
C LEU A 310 -19.72 33.67 -4.56
N ALA A 311 -20.46 33.67 -5.67
CA ALA A 311 -20.00 33.13 -6.95
C ALA A 311 -18.74 33.85 -7.45
N GLU A 312 -18.62 35.16 -7.28
CA GLU A 312 -17.40 35.93 -7.63
C GLU A 312 -16.17 35.48 -6.84
N LYS A 313 -16.35 35.03 -5.60
CA LYS A 313 -15.26 34.52 -4.76
C LYS A 313 -14.93 33.06 -5.03
N MET A 314 -15.84 32.30 -5.65
CA MET A 314 -15.64 30.90 -6.00
C MET A 314 -15.09 30.74 -7.42
N LEU A 315 -15.76 31.33 -8.40
CA LEU A 315 -15.45 31.18 -9.83
C LEU A 315 -14.06 31.72 -10.15
N GLY A 316 -13.29 30.96 -10.92
CA GLY A 316 -11.92 31.32 -11.32
C GLY A 316 -10.88 31.23 -10.19
N ASN A 317 -11.27 30.84 -8.97
CA ASN A 317 -10.36 30.64 -7.84
C ASN A 317 -10.18 29.15 -7.58
N LYS A 318 -9.02 28.74 -7.05
CA LYS A 318 -8.82 27.34 -6.66
C LYS A 318 -9.43 27.06 -5.30
N LEU A 319 -10.14 25.94 -5.22
CA LEU A 319 -10.61 25.35 -3.97
C LEU A 319 -9.56 24.37 -3.46
N ILE A 320 -9.07 24.60 -2.26
CA ILE A 320 -8.12 23.75 -1.55
C ILE A 320 -8.89 22.91 -0.54
N THR A 321 -8.80 21.59 -0.68
CA THR A 321 -9.37 20.61 0.26
C THR A 321 -8.28 19.66 0.74
N LYS A 322 -8.59 18.82 1.73
CA LYS A 322 -7.69 17.75 2.18
C LYS A 322 -7.28 16.81 1.04
N GLN A 323 -8.12 16.65 0.01
CA GLN A 323 -7.89 15.74 -1.11
C GLN A 323 -7.11 16.37 -2.27
N THR A 324 -7.09 17.70 -2.39
CA THR A 324 -6.39 18.39 -3.49
C THR A 324 -4.94 18.73 -3.17
N GLY A 325 -4.52 18.60 -1.91
CA GLY A 325 -3.26 19.16 -1.42
C GLY A 325 -3.19 20.68 -1.59
N ALA A 326 -1.99 21.24 -1.50
CA ALA A 326 -1.75 22.68 -1.60
C ALA A 326 -2.07 23.27 -2.98
N GLY A 327 -2.01 22.46 -4.05
CA GLY A 327 -2.25 22.92 -5.41
C GLY A 327 -3.69 23.35 -5.69
N GLY A 328 -4.64 22.85 -4.90
CA GLY A 328 -6.08 23.10 -5.09
C GLY A 328 -6.60 22.61 -6.44
N ARG A 329 -7.88 22.87 -6.72
CA ARG A 329 -8.49 22.64 -8.03
C ARG A 329 -9.31 23.86 -8.42
N ILE A 330 -9.21 24.27 -9.68
CA ILE A 330 -9.89 25.46 -10.19
C ILE A 330 -11.42 25.27 -10.16
N CYS A 331 -12.16 26.25 -9.63
CA CYS A 331 -13.61 26.23 -9.64
C CYS A 331 -14.13 27.04 -10.85
N ASN A 332 -14.43 26.36 -11.95
CA ASN A 332 -14.92 27.00 -13.19
C ASN A 332 -16.46 27.11 -13.26
N ALA A 333 -17.17 26.47 -12.34
CA ALA A 333 -18.61 26.52 -12.27
C ALA A 333 -19.09 26.41 -10.81
N VAL A 334 -20.28 26.92 -10.55
CA VAL A 334 -21.00 26.75 -9.29
C VAL A 334 -22.38 26.16 -9.58
N TYR A 335 -22.86 25.31 -8.68
CA TYR A 335 -24.17 24.68 -8.76
C TYR A 335 -25.07 25.32 -7.72
N ILE A 336 -26.13 25.98 -8.19
CA ILE A 336 -27.14 26.64 -7.35
C ILE A 336 -28.31 25.69 -7.24
N VAL A 337 -28.61 25.25 -6.02
CA VAL A 337 -29.69 24.28 -5.75
C VAL A 337 -30.67 24.84 -4.74
N GLU A 338 -31.92 24.39 -4.82
CA GLU A 338 -32.87 24.62 -3.74
C GLU A 338 -32.42 23.89 -2.48
N ARG A 339 -32.60 24.52 -1.32
CA ARG A 339 -32.36 23.87 -0.04
C ARG A 339 -33.62 23.09 0.36
N LEU A 340 -33.46 21.79 0.57
CA LEU A 340 -34.51 20.94 1.14
C LEU A 340 -34.26 20.72 2.63
N TYR A 341 -35.34 20.70 3.40
CA TYR A 341 -35.31 20.40 4.83
C TYR A 341 -35.36 18.88 5.03
N VAL A 342 -34.21 18.32 5.40
CA VAL A 342 -34.02 16.88 5.61
C VAL A 342 -34.46 16.47 7.02
N ARG A 343 -35.15 15.34 7.12
CA ARG A 343 -35.56 14.71 8.38
C ARG A 343 -34.49 13.75 8.90
N ARG A 344 -33.92 12.95 7.99
CA ARG A 344 -32.87 11.96 8.23
C ARG A 344 -31.87 11.97 7.08
N GLU A 345 -30.60 11.78 7.41
CA GLU A 345 -29.50 11.67 6.44
C GLU A 345 -28.86 10.29 6.57
N PHE A 346 -28.69 9.63 5.43
CA PHE A 346 -28.11 8.30 5.29
C PHE A 346 -26.94 8.36 4.33
N TYR A 347 -26.11 7.33 4.36
CA TYR A 347 -25.06 7.09 3.38
C TYR A 347 -25.46 5.91 2.49
N PHE A 348 -25.23 6.02 1.18
CA PHE A 348 -25.38 4.90 0.26
C PHE A 348 -24.31 4.95 -0.83
N ALA A 349 -23.65 3.84 -1.09
CA ALA A 349 -22.72 3.68 -2.18
C ALA A 349 -22.81 2.29 -2.83
N ILE A 350 -22.43 2.21 -4.09
CA ILE A 350 -22.20 0.97 -4.84
C ILE A 350 -20.77 1.02 -5.37
N VAL A 351 -19.98 -0.01 -5.11
CA VAL A 351 -18.59 -0.13 -5.58
C VAL A 351 -18.34 -1.52 -6.16
N MET A 352 -17.39 -1.64 -7.08
CA MET A 352 -16.84 -2.95 -7.44
C MET A 352 -15.82 -3.39 -6.38
N ASP A 353 -16.19 -4.39 -5.58
CA ASP A 353 -15.31 -4.91 -4.54
C ASP A 353 -14.46 -6.08 -5.05
N ARG A 354 -13.17 -6.01 -4.73
CA ARG A 354 -12.19 -7.05 -5.09
C ARG A 354 -12.26 -8.24 -4.15
N ALA A 355 -12.69 -8.10 -2.89
CA ALA A 355 -12.76 -9.25 -2.00
C ALA A 355 -13.92 -10.18 -2.38
N THR A 356 -15.08 -9.61 -2.72
CA THR A 356 -16.25 -10.37 -3.17
C THR A 356 -16.29 -10.61 -4.68
N GLN A 357 -15.38 -10.00 -5.45
CA GLN A 357 -15.29 -10.14 -6.91
C GLN A 357 -16.57 -9.69 -7.64
N GLY A 358 -17.20 -8.61 -7.19
CA GLY A 358 -18.45 -8.12 -7.75
C GLY A 358 -18.96 -6.82 -7.12
N PRO A 359 -20.12 -6.32 -7.55
CA PRO A 359 -20.73 -5.13 -6.97
C PRO A 359 -21.09 -5.34 -5.49
N VAL A 360 -20.78 -4.37 -4.65
CA VAL A 360 -21.17 -4.34 -3.23
C VAL A 360 -21.87 -3.03 -2.94
N ILE A 361 -23.03 -3.13 -2.30
CA ILE A 361 -23.74 -2.00 -1.71
C ILE A 361 -23.18 -1.75 -0.31
N ILE A 362 -22.85 -0.49 -0.02
CA ILE A 362 -22.43 -0.01 1.29
C ILE A 362 -23.44 1.05 1.71
N ALA A 363 -24.14 0.85 2.82
CA ALA A 363 -25.13 1.79 3.30
C ALA A 363 -24.98 2.03 4.81
N SER A 364 -25.31 3.21 5.30
CA SER A 364 -25.24 3.52 6.73
C SER A 364 -26.34 4.49 7.17
N SER A 365 -26.75 4.35 8.43
CA SER A 365 -27.63 5.29 9.12
C SER A 365 -26.97 6.64 9.43
N GLN A 366 -25.65 6.73 9.30
CA GLN A 366 -24.87 7.94 9.55
C GLN A 366 -24.47 8.62 8.23
N GLY A 367 -25.42 9.35 7.63
CA GLY A 367 -25.16 10.20 6.46
C GLY A 367 -24.53 11.55 6.80
N GLY A 368 -24.05 12.27 5.78
CA GLY A 368 -23.50 13.63 5.92
C GLY A 368 -22.08 13.69 6.49
N MET A 369 -21.46 12.54 6.77
CA MET A 369 -20.11 12.41 7.32
C MET A 369 -19.20 11.61 6.38
N ASP A 370 -17.90 11.62 6.65
CA ASP A 370 -16.89 10.83 5.93
C ASP A 370 -17.05 9.34 6.28
N ILE A 371 -17.31 8.48 5.30
CA ILE A 371 -17.64 7.07 5.54
C ILE A 371 -16.47 6.31 6.15
N GLU A 372 -15.23 6.70 5.83
CA GLU A 372 -14.01 6.14 6.40
C GLU A 372 -13.93 6.39 7.91
N THR A 373 -14.44 7.53 8.38
CA THR A 373 -14.51 7.83 9.82
C THR A 373 -15.54 6.93 10.50
N VAL A 374 -16.72 6.76 9.88
CA VAL A 374 -17.76 5.84 10.39
C VAL A 374 -17.23 4.41 10.43
N ALA A 375 -16.49 3.96 9.41
CA ALA A 375 -15.91 2.62 9.36
C ALA A 375 -14.86 2.39 10.46
N ALA A 376 -14.14 3.44 10.87
CA ALA A 376 -13.14 3.36 11.94
C ALA A 376 -13.75 3.46 13.34
N GLU A 377 -14.76 4.31 13.54
CA GLU A 377 -15.31 4.64 14.86
C GLU A 377 -16.55 3.82 15.22
N THR A 378 -17.45 3.59 14.25
CA THR A 378 -18.73 2.87 14.43
C THR A 378 -19.01 1.93 13.26
N PRO A 379 -18.16 0.91 13.02
CA PRO A 379 -18.31 -0.01 11.88
C PRO A 379 -19.66 -0.72 11.83
N GLU A 380 -20.31 -0.94 12.98
CA GLU A 380 -21.64 -1.55 13.10
C GLU A 380 -22.77 -0.73 12.48
N ALA A 381 -22.56 0.57 12.25
CA ALA A 381 -23.51 1.43 11.55
C ALA A 381 -23.53 1.16 10.03
N ILE A 382 -22.52 0.46 9.50
CA ILE A 382 -22.36 0.16 8.09
C ILE A 382 -22.94 -1.22 7.76
N VAL A 383 -23.85 -1.21 6.80
CA VAL A 383 -24.43 -2.39 6.17
C VAL A 383 -23.74 -2.60 4.84
N THR A 384 -23.10 -3.76 4.66
CA THR A 384 -22.53 -4.19 3.39
C THR A 384 -23.33 -5.34 2.79
N HIS A 385 -23.69 -5.24 1.52
CA HIS A 385 -24.44 -6.28 0.82
C HIS A 385 -23.81 -6.55 -0.57
N PRO A 386 -23.14 -7.69 -0.75
CA PRO A 386 -22.68 -8.14 -2.06
C PRO A 386 -23.86 -8.47 -2.96
N VAL A 387 -23.77 -8.09 -4.23
CA VAL A 387 -24.79 -8.34 -5.26
C VAL A 387 -24.21 -9.29 -6.30
N ASP A 388 -24.92 -10.38 -6.59
CA ASP A 388 -24.57 -11.25 -7.71
C ASP A 388 -24.80 -10.48 -9.01
N ILE A 389 -23.74 -10.31 -9.81
CA ILE A 389 -23.78 -9.50 -11.03
C ILE A 389 -24.68 -10.10 -12.13
N ASN A 390 -24.89 -11.42 -12.15
CA ASN A 390 -25.72 -12.10 -13.15
C ASN A 390 -27.20 -12.03 -12.80
N VAL A 391 -27.52 -12.00 -11.51
CA VAL A 391 -28.91 -11.92 -11.01
C VAL A 391 -29.36 -10.46 -10.85
N GLY A 392 -28.44 -9.59 -10.45
CA GLY A 392 -28.71 -8.20 -10.12
C GLY A 392 -29.33 -8.00 -8.74
N LEU A 393 -29.38 -6.74 -8.28
CA LEU A 393 -30.00 -6.40 -7.01
C LEU A 393 -31.49 -6.78 -7.03
N GLN A 394 -31.93 -7.51 -6.00
CA GLN A 394 -33.33 -7.91 -5.86
C GLN A 394 -34.08 -6.93 -4.95
N LEU A 395 -35.36 -6.70 -5.23
CA LEU A 395 -36.21 -5.78 -4.45
C LEU A 395 -36.27 -6.18 -2.96
N ALA A 396 -36.28 -7.48 -2.67
CA ALA A 396 -36.29 -7.99 -1.30
C ALA A 396 -35.02 -7.58 -0.53
N ASP A 397 -33.85 -7.66 -1.17
CA ASP A 397 -32.58 -7.23 -0.59
C ASP A 397 -32.51 -5.72 -0.44
N ALA A 398 -32.90 -4.96 -1.47
CA ALA A 398 -32.98 -3.51 -1.41
C ALA A 398 -33.87 -3.04 -0.24
N THR A 399 -35.03 -3.69 -0.04
CA THR A 399 -35.95 -3.41 1.07
C THR A 399 -35.33 -3.76 2.42
N ARG A 400 -34.59 -4.87 2.50
CA ARG A 400 -33.90 -5.29 3.72
C ARG A 400 -32.81 -4.28 4.10
N ILE A 401 -32.00 -3.84 3.15
CA ILE A 401 -30.95 -2.82 3.36
C ILE A 401 -31.58 -1.51 3.83
N ALA A 402 -32.63 -1.04 3.16
CA ALA A 402 -33.34 0.19 3.54
C ALA A 402 -33.83 0.16 4.99
N LYS A 403 -34.43 -0.96 5.42
CA LYS A 403 -34.87 -1.16 6.80
C LYS A 403 -33.71 -1.21 7.79
N GLN A 404 -32.61 -1.88 7.44
CA GLN A 404 -31.44 -2.01 8.32
C GLN A 404 -30.78 -0.67 8.61
N ILE A 405 -30.73 0.25 7.64
CA ILE A 405 -30.18 1.59 7.86
C ILE A 405 -31.18 2.56 8.48
N GLY A 406 -32.44 2.15 8.68
CA GLY A 406 -33.42 2.90 9.48
C GLY A 406 -34.59 3.52 8.71
N PHE A 407 -34.78 3.23 7.42
CA PHE A 407 -36.02 3.58 6.72
C PHE A 407 -37.17 2.68 7.16
N ASP A 408 -38.38 3.23 7.24
CA ASP A 408 -39.60 2.55 7.68
C ASP A 408 -40.79 2.85 6.74
N GLY A 409 -41.85 2.04 6.87
CA GLY A 409 -43.11 2.23 6.14
C GLY A 409 -42.93 2.45 4.63
N THR A 410 -43.51 3.52 4.12
CA THR A 410 -43.41 3.94 2.71
C THR A 410 -42.02 4.45 2.34
N GLY A 411 -41.26 4.99 3.30
CA GLY A 411 -39.87 5.44 3.09
C GLY A 411 -38.96 4.27 2.73
N ALA A 412 -39.14 3.11 3.36
CA ALA A 412 -38.39 1.91 3.03
C ALA A 412 -38.65 1.42 1.59
N THR A 413 -39.90 1.50 1.12
CA THR A 413 -40.25 1.16 -0.27
C THR A 413 -39.59 2.11 -1.27
N LYS A 414 -39.69 3.42 -1.04
CA LYS A 414 -39.07 4.43 -1.91
C LYS A 414 -37.54 4.36 -1.91
N ALA A 415 -36.94 4.07 -0.76
CA ALA A 415 -35.50 3.85 -0.65
C ALA A 415 -35.07 2.61 -1.44
N ALA A 416 -35.81 1.50 -1.31
CA ALA A 416 -35.54 0.28 -2.07
C ALA A 416 -35.63 0.52 -3.59
N GLU A 417 -36.66 1.22 -4.07
CA GLU A 417 -36.78 1.62 -5.49
C GLU A 417 -35.59 2.49 -5.94
N THR A 418 -35.16 3.43 -5.09
CA THR A 418 -33.98 4.26 -5.35
C THR A 418 -32.71 3.41 -5.46
N PHE A 419 -32.51 2.43 -4.59
CA PHE A 419 -31.34 1.53 -4.62
C PHE A 419 -31.33 0.67 -5.87
N MET A 420 -32.49 0.16 -6.30
CA MET A 420 -32.64 -0.60 -7.54
C MET A 420 -32.26 0.25 -8.75
N ASN A 421 -32.72 1.50 -8.81
CA ASN A 421 -32.39 2.41 -9.92
C ASN A 421 -30.91 2.81 -9.90
N LEU A 422 -30.32 3.04 -8.73
CA LEU A 422 -28.88 3.30 -8.57
C LEU A 422 -28.04 2.10 -9.04
N TYR A 423 -28.45 0.88 -8.70
CA TYR A 423 -27.77 -0.33 -9.18
C TYR A 423 -27.90 -0.51 -10.71
N LYS A 424 -29.08 -0.27 -11.26
CA LYS A 424 -29.30 -0.28 -12.71
C LYS A 424 -28.37 0.71 -13.41
N LEU A 425 -28.32 1.95 -12.92
CA LEU A 425 -27.44 2.99 -13.40
C LEU A 425 -25.96 2.59 -13.32
N PHE A 426 -25.54 2.04 -12.18
CA PHE A 426 -24.18 1.57 -11.94
C PHE A 426 -23.71 0.58 -13.02
N ILE A 427 -24.54 -0.41 -13.33
CA ILE A 427 -24.24 -1.44 -14.34
C ILE A 427 -24.30 -0.87 -15.76
N GLU A 428 -25.37 -0.14 -16.12
CA GLU A 428 -25.56 0.35 -17.49
C GLU A 428 -24.53 1.39 -17.93
N LYS A 429 -23.97 2.15 -16.97
CA LYS A 429 -22.97 3.20 -17.24
C LYS A 429 -21.54 2.79 -16.94
N ASP A 430 -21.28 1.49 -16.72
CA ASP A 430 -19.94 0.97 -16.37
C ASP A 430 -19.29 1.79 -15.23
N SER A 431 -20.10 2.08 -14.20
CA SER A 431 -19.62 2.81 -13.04
C SER A 431 -18.73 1.90 -12.18
N THR A 432 -17.62 2.45 -11.69
CA THR A 432 -16.78 1.79 -10.69
C THR A 432 -17.21 2.16 -9.28
N MET A 433 -17.84 3.33 -9.13
CA MET A 433 -18.39 3.82 -7.88
C MET A 433 -19.58 4.76 -8.15
N ILE A 434 -20.66 4.58 -7.41
CA ILE A 434 -21.69 5.60 -7.20
C ILE A 434 -21.80 5.81 -5.70
N GLU A 435 -21.56 7.02 -5.23
CA GLU A 435 -21.66 7.42 -3.82
C GLU A 435 -22.68 8.55 -3.69
N ILE A 436 -23.67 8.36 -2.83
CA ILE A 436 -24.70 9.34 -2.47
C ILE A 436 -24.52 9.69 -1.00
N ASN A 437 -24.08 10.93 -0.73
CA ASN A 437 -23.79 11.37 0.63
C ASN A 437 -24.07 12.87 0.86
N PRO A 438 -25.23 13.25 1.43
CA PRO A 438 -26.23 12.37 2.01
C PRO A 438 -27.28 11.87 1.00
N LEU A 439 -27.75 10.64 1.22
CA LEU A 439 -29.08 10.20 0.80
C LEU A 439 -30.06 10.66 1.89
N ALA A 440 -31.06 11.45 1.56
CA ALA A 440 -31.92 12.07 2.56
C ALA A 440 -33.37 11.58 2.48
N GLU A 441 -34.02 11.52 3.64
CA GLU A 441 -35.47 11.52 3.73
C GLU A 441 -35.94 12.95 4.06
N ILE A 442 -36.82 13.50 3.24
CA ILE A 442 -37.38 14.84 3.46
C ILE A 442 -38.74 14.77 4.18
N GLN A 443 -39.26 15.92 4.61
CA GLN A 443 -40.45 15.98 5.48
C GLN A 443 -41.70 15.28 4.93
N ASN A 444 -41.87 15.21 3.60
CA ASN A 444 -43.00 14.52 2.96
C ASN A 444 -42.79 12.98 2.85
N GLY A 445 -41.71 12.45 3.42
CA GLY A 445 -41.35 11.03 3.36
C GLY A 445 -40.83 10.57 1.99
N ASP A 446 -40.41 11.49 1.11
CA ASP A 446 -39.65 11.15 -0.09
C ASP A 446 -38.17 10.94 0.21
N VAL A 447 -37.54 10.10 -0.63
CA VAL A 447 -36.10 9.85 -0.62
C VAL A 447 -35.45 10.67 -1.73
N MET A 448 -34.39 11.41 -1.38
CA MET A 448 -33.71 12.36 -2.25
C MET A 448 -32.19 12.13 -2.21
N CYS A 449 -31.54 12.12 -3.37
CA CYS A 449 -30.08 12.14 -3.46
C CYS A 449 -29.59 13.60 -3.39
N MET A 450 -28.98 14.02 -2.27
CA MET A 450 -28.65 15.42 -2.02
C MET A 450 -27.26 15.84 -2.54
N ASP A 451 -26.34 14.88 -2.61
CA ASP A 451 -25.02 14.99 -3.24
C ASP A 451 -24.69 13.64 -3.87
N ALA A 452 -23.91 13.66 -4.93
CA ALA A 452 -23.58 12.46 -5.69
C ALA A 452 -22.17 12.55 -6.27
N LYS A 453 -21.43 11.46 -6.12
CA LYS A 453 -20.09 11.28 -6.68
C LYS A 453 -20.04 10.00 -7.49
N PHE A 454 -19.65 10.15 -8.75
CA PHE A 454 -19.58 9.06 -9.71
C PHE A 454 -18.12 8.83 -10.13
N GLY A 455 -17.75 7.56 -10.21
CA GLY A 455 -16.54 7.08 -10.87
C GLY A 455 -16.92 6.06 -11.94
N PHE A 456 -16.26 6.12 -13.10
CA PHE A 456 -16.49 5.24 -14.24
C PHE A 456 -15.24 4.42 -14.57
N ASP A 457 -15.43 3.29 -15.24
CA ASP A 457 -14.32 2.46 -15.75
C ASP A 457 -13.76 3.06 -17.03
N ASP A 458 -12.50 3.51 -17.00
CA ASP A 458 -11.79 4.04 -18.17
C ASP A 458 -11.71 3.03 -19.33
N ASN A 459 -11.72 1.72 -19.04
CA ASN A 459 -11.72 0.69 -20.06
C ASN A 459 -13.04 0.59 -20.83
N ALA A 460 -14.12 1.20 -20.33
CA ALA A 460 -15.43 1.20 -20.96
C ALA A 460 -15.64 2.38 -21.93
N ASP A 461 -14.65 3.26 -22.12
CA ASP A 461 -14.75 4.43 -23.02
C ASP A 461 -15.29 4.07 -24.42
N PHE A 462 -14.90 2.93 -24.97
CA PHE A 462 -15.33 2.51 -26.31
C PHE A 462 -16.86 2.37 -26.45
N ARG A 463 -17.59 2.12 -25.35
CA ARG A 463 -19.05 1.93 -25.34
C ARG A 463 -19.82 2.99 -24.52
N GLN A 464 -19.14 3.83 -23.74
CA GLN A 464 -19.75 4.88 -22.91
C GLN A 464 -19.43 6.30 -23.43
N LYS A 465 -19.53 6.52 -24.74
CA LYS A 465 -19.08 7.78 -25.37
C LYS A 465 -19.79 9.04 -24.86
N ASP A 466 -21.04 8.91 -24.46
CA ASP A 466 -21.83 9.97 -23.83
C ASP A 466 -21.26 10.38 -22.47
N ILE A 467 -20.83 9.42 -21.65
CA ILE A 467 -20.22 9.67 -20.35
C ILE A 467 -18.83 10.29 -20.51
N PHE A 468 -18.00 9.76 -21.41
CA PHE A 468 -16.64 10.28 -21.62
C PHE A 468 -16.61 11.67 -22.26
N ALA A 469 -17.67 12.07 -22.95
CA ALA A 469 -17.86 13.45 -23.42
C ALA A 469 -18.06 14.46 -22.27
N LEU A 470 -18.39 14.00 -21.06
CA LEU A 470 -18.57 14.84 -19.87
C LEU A 470 -17.25 15.15 -19.13
N ARG A 471 -16.12 14.58 -19.57
CA ARG A 471 -14.82 14.76 -18.93
C ARG A 471 -14.40 16.23 -18.91
N ASP A 472 -14.05 16.73 -17.74
CA ASP A 472 -13.51 18.06 -17.55
C ASP A 472 -12.00 18.02 -17.31
N THR A 473 -11.23 18.21 -18.38
CA THR A 473 -9.76 18.21 -18.34
C THR A 473 -9.18 19.40 -17.58
N THR A 474 -9.96 20.45 -17.28
CA THR A 474 -9.49 21.59 -16.47
C THR A 474 -9.26 21.22 -15.01
N GLN A 475 -9.80 20.09 -14.58
CA GLN A 475 -9.67 19.56 -13.22
C GLN A 475 -8.48 18.60 -13.08
N GLU A 476 -7.77 18.28 -14.16
CA GLU A 476 -6.68 17.31 -14.22
C GLU A 476 -5.32 18.01 -14.35
N ASP A 477 -4.22 17.28 -14.12
CA ASP A 477 -2.89 17.79 -14.44
C ASP A 477 -2.73 17.90 -15.97
N ALA A 478 -2.32 19.07 -16.48
CA ALA A 478 -2.14 19.29 -17.92
C ALA A 478 -1.13 18.31 -18.55
N ARG A 479 -0.16 17.83 -17.78
CA ARG A 479 0.83 16.83 -18.20
C ARG A 479 0.19 15.44 -18.36
N GLU A 480 -0.73 15.07 -17.47
CA GLU A 480 -1.52 13.83 -17.58
C GLU A 480 -2.44 13.88 -18.81
N VAL A 481 -3.10 15.02 -19.04
CA VAL A 481 -3.94 15.23 -20.23
C VAL A 481 -3.11 15.16 -21.51
N ALA A 482 -1.90 15.75 -21.53
CA ALA A 482 -0.99 15.65 -22.67
C ALA A 482 -0.52 14.21 -22.90
N ALA A 483 -0.16 13.48 -21.84
CA ALA A 483 0.26 12.09 -21.90
C ALA A 483 -0.85 11.18 -22.45
N ALA A 484 -2.10 11.37 -22.03
CA ALA A 484 -3.23 10.57 -22.47
C ALA A 484 -3.44 10.63 -24.00
N LYS A 485 -3.15 11.76 -24.65
CA LYS A 485 -3.23 11.90 -26.13
C LYS A 485 -2.28 10.98 -26.89
N TRP A 486 -1.23 10.52 -26.21
CA TRP A 486 -0.20 9.62 -26.76
C TRP A 486 -0.29 8.21 -26.19
N ASN A 487 -1.40 7.89 -25.50
CA ASN A 487 -1.60 6.64 -24.78
C ASN A 487 -0.48 6.35 -23.76
N LEU A 488 0.03 7.41 -23.10
CA LEU A 488 1.05 7.32 -22.06
C LEU A 488 0.39 7.32 -20.68
N ASN A 489 0.82 6.38 -19.83
CA ASN A 489 0.36 6.30 -18.46
C ASN A 489 1.23 7.17 -17.54
N TYR A 490 0.99 8.49 -17.55
CA TYR A 490 1.66 9.48 -16.70
C TYR A 490 0.86 9.81 -15.44
N ILE A 491 1.55 10.04 -14.31
CA ILE A 491 1.04 10.70 -13.10
C ILE A 491 2.14 11.63 -12.58
N GLY A 492 1.80 12.90 -12.33
CA GLY A 492 2.74 13.88 -11.77
C GLY A 492 2.95 13.66 -10.27
N LEU A 493 4.18 13.79 -9.79
CA LEU A 493 4.57 13.72 -8.37
C LEU A 493 5.38 14.97 -7.99
N ASP A 494 5.69 15.13 -6.71
CA ASP A 494 6.36 16.33 -6.17
C ASP A 494 7.90 16.27 -6.21
N GLY A 495 8.47 15.21 -6.80
CA GLY A 495 9.91 14.99 -6.83
C GLY A 495 10.67 15.73 -7.94
N ASN A 496 11.94 15.37 -8.12
CA ASN A 496 12.86 16.02 -9.04
C ASN A 496 13.61 15.08 -10.00
N ILE A 497 13.35 13.76 -9.92
CA ILE A 497 13.91 12.75 -10.83
C ILE A 497 12.80 12.22 -11.72
N GLY A 498 12.83 12.58 -13.00
CA GLY A 498 11.87 12.09 -13.97
C GLY A 498 12.07 10.60 -14.25
N CYS A 499 10.99 9.85 -14.39
CA CYS A 499 11.03 8.43 -14.72
C CYS A 499 10.41 8.17 -16.09
N LEU A 500 11.06 7.37 -16.93
CA LEU A 500 10.50 6.84 -18.18
C LEU A 500 10.74 5.33 -18.20
N VAL A 501 9.67 4.56 -18.06
CA VAL A 501 9.74 3.11 -17.87
C VAL A 501 8.72 2.41 -18.74
N ASN A 502 8.97 1.16 -19.13
CA ASN A 502 7.95 0.31 -19.74
C ASN A 502 7.43 -0.75 -18.74
N GLY A 503 6.11 -0.86 -18.64
CA GLY A 503 5.39 -1.72 -17.71
C GLY A 503 5.14 -1.04 -16.36
N ALA A 504 3.86 -0.93 -15.98
CA ALA A 504 3.44 -0.28 -14.75
C ALA A 504 4.12 -0.81 -13.48
N GLY A 505 4.33 -2.13 -13.37
CA GLY A 505 5.03 -2.73 -12.22
C GLY A 505 6.50 -2.28 -12.11
N LEU A 506 7.21 -2.24 -13.24
CA LEU A 506 8.59 -1.77 -13.27
C LEU A 506 8.67 -0.25 -13.05
N ALA A 507 7.70 0.51 -13.53
CA ALA A 507 7.60 1.94 -13.29
C ALA A 507 7.45 2.24 -11.79
N MET A 508 6.60 1.50 -11.08
CA MET A 508 6.48 1.58 -9.61
C MET A 508 7.80 1.21 -8.91
N ALA A 509 8.40 0.08 -9.27
CA ALA A 509 9.66 -0.36 -8.67
C ALA A 509 10.82 0.64 -8.91
N THR A 510 10.82 1.32 -10.07
CA THR A 510 11.81 2.35 -10.40
C THR A 510 11.66 3.59 -9.52
N MET A 511 10.41 4.01 -9.23
CA MET A 511 10.15 5.09 -8.27
C MET A 511 10.57 4.69 -6.86
N ASP A 512 10.23 3.46 -6.45
CA ASP A 512 10.56 2.95 -5.12
C ASP A 512 12.07 2.87 -4.90
N ILE A 513 12.84 2.41 -5.88
CA ILE A 513 14.30 2.30 -5.75
C ILE A 513 15.01 3.66 -5.81
N ILE A 514 14.46 4.65 -6.54
CA ILE A 514 14.92 6.05 -6.43
C ILE A 514 14.72 6.54 -4.99
N LYS A 515 13.52 6.30 -4.44
CA LYS A 515 13.17 6.73 -3.09
C LYS A 515 14.00 6.04 -2.02
N LEU A 516 14.26 4.74 -2.18
CA LEU A 516 15.13 3.94 -1.32
C LEU A 516 16.55 4.50 -1.26
N ASN A 517 17.05 5.04 -2.39
CA ASN A 517 18.35 5.67 -2.51
C ASN A 517 18.36 7.17 -2.14
N GLY A 518 17.29 7.67 -1.53
CA GLY A 518 17.21 9.04 -1.00
C GLY A 518 16.87 10.12 -2.03
N GLY A 519 16.41 9.75 -3.22
CA GLY A 519 15.85 10.69 -4.20
C GLY A 519 14.33 10.83 -4.10
N ASP A 520 13.78 11.73 -4.90
CA ASP A 520 12.33 11.91 -5.01
C ASP A 520 11.90 11.76 -6.49
N PRO A 521 11.10 10.73 -6.82
CA PRO A 521 10.58 10.57 -8.18
C PRO A 521 9.60 11.70 -8.51
N ALA A 522 9.80 12.35 -9.65
CA ALA A 522 8.98 13.47 -10.13
C ALA A 522 7.70 13.01 -10.84
N ASN A 523 7.66 11.76 -11.31
CA ASN A 523 6.49 11.23 -12.00
C ASN A 523 6.50 9.70 -12.02
N PHE A 524 5.32 9.13 -12.17
CA PHE A 524 5.12 7.81 -12.75
C PHE A 524 4.94 7.97 -14.25
N LEU A 525 5.60 7.16 -15.08
CA LEU A 525 5.33 7.09 -16.52
C LEU A 525 5.59 5.67 -17.04
N ASP A 526 4.53 5.05 -17.55
CA ASP A 526 4.58 3.79 -18.30
C ASP A 526 4.32 4.04 -19.79
N VAL A 527 5.31 3.75 -20.64
CA VAL A 527 5.23 3.85 -22.10
C VAL A 527 4.62 2.61 -22.78
N GLY A 528 4.36 1.54 -22.02
CA GLY A 528 3.90 0.25 -22.50
C GLY A 528 5.00 -0.62 -23.11
N GLY A 529 4.68 -1.90 -23.38
CA GLY A 529 5.66 -2.89 -23.86
C GLY A 529 6.13 -2.74 -25.31
N SER A 530 5.55 -1.80 -26.08
CA SER A 530 5.88 -1.58 -27.50
C SER A 530 5.89 -0.09 -27.82
N ALA A 531 6.65 0.67 -27.03
CA ALA A 531 6.75 2.11 -27.19
C ALA A 531 7.41 2.49 -28.53
N ARG A 532 6.74 3.36 -29.29
CA ARG A 532 7.25 3.94 -30.52
C ARG A 532 8.18 5.13 -30.23
N ALA A 533 9.07 5.46 -31.16
CA ALA A 533 10.02 6.57 -31.01
C ALA A 533 9.33 7.94 -30.77
N ASP A 534 8.18 8.19 -31.40
CA ASP A 534 7.39 9.40 -31.21
C ASP A 534 6.73 9.48 -29.82
N GLN A 535 6.28 8.35 -29.28
CA GLN A 535 5.77 8.28 -27.90
C GLN A 535 6.89 8.55 -26.88
N VAL A 536 8.10 8.03 -27.12
CA VAL A 536 9.27 8.30 -26.26
C VAL A 536 9.66 9.79 -26.31
N ALA A 537 9.64 10.39 -27.50
CA ALA A 537 9.90 11.82 -27.65
C ALA A 537 8.88 12.68 -26.89
N GLU A 538 7.59 12.38 -26.99
CA GLU A 538 6.58 13.12 -26.23
C GLU A 538 6.70 12.86 -24.72
N ALA A 539 7.02 11.63 -24.30
CA ALA A 539 7.28 11.33 -22.89
C ALA A 539 8.40 12.22 -22.31
N PHE A 540 9.50 12.38 -23.04
CA PHE A 540 10.57 13.31 -22.66
C PHE A 540 10.10 14.76 -22.60
N LYS A 541 9.30 15.21 -23.56
CA LYS A 541 8.74 16.57 -23.57
C LYS A 541 7.82 16.82 -22.36
N ILE A 542 7.01 15.83 -21.98
CA ILE A 542 6.13 15.92 -20.82
C ILE A 542 6.95 15.98 -19.53
N ILE A 543 7.91 15.07 -19.34
CA ILE A 543 8.79 15.05 -18.16
C ILE A 543 9.58 16.35 -18.04
N SER A 544 10.19 16.81 -19.12
CA SER A 544 11.03 18.03 -19.14
C SER A 544 10.24 19.34 -19.04
N SER A 545 8.90 19.30 -19.20
CA SER A 545 8.05 20.47 -18.97
C SER A 545 7.93 20.84 -17.49
N ASP A 546 8.24 19.90 -16.58
CA ASP A 546 8.27 20.16 -15.14
C ASP A 546 9.59 20.84 -14.74
N PRO A 547 9.56 22.09 -14.26
CA PRO A 547 10.78 22.82 -13.88
C PRO A 547 11.54 22.21 -12.69
N HIS A 548 10.88 21.36 -11.88
CA HIS A 548 11.50 20.69 -10.74
C HIS A 548 12.41 19.54 -11.18
N VAL A 549 12.18 18.97 -12.38
CA VAL A 549 13.00 17.87 -12.89
C VAL A 549 14.44 18.33 -13.10
N SER A 550 15.36 17.52 -12.58
CA SER A 550 16.80 17.80 -12.55
C SER A 550 17.65 16.65 -13.08
N ALA A 551 17.09 15.44 -13.18
CA ALA A 551 17.64 14.28 -13.86
C ALA A 551 16.49 13.40 -14.39
N ILE A 552 16.77 12.54 -15.38
CA ILE A 552 15.80 11.57 -15.89
C ILE A 552 16.41 10.17 -15.83
N LEU A 553 15.72 9.23 -15.18
CA LEU A 553 16.02 7.81 -15.22
C LEU A 553 15.13 7.12 -16.25
N VAL A 554 15.75 6.61 -17.31
CA VAL A 554 15.14 5.74 -18.31
C VAL A 554 15.44 4.30 -17.94
N ASN A 555 14.42 3.50 -17.67
CA ASN A 555 14.58 2.08 -17.36
C ASN A 555 13.69 1.27 -18.31
N ILE A 556 14.28 0.69 -19.35
CA ILE A 556 13.52 -0.07 -20.35
C ILE A 556 14.03 -1.51 -20.42
N PHE A 557 13.11 -2.44 -20.22
CA PHE A 557 13.33 -3.85 -20.52
C PHE A 557 12.80 -4.12 -21.94
N GLY A 558 13.70 -4.36 -22.90
CA GLY A 558 13.41 -4.40 -24.33
C GLY A 558 12.29 -5.36 -24.73
N GLY A 559 12.14 -6.49 -24.03
CA GLY A 559 11.07 -7.45 -24.29
C GLY A 559 11.12 -7.92 -25.75
N ILE A 560 10.13 -7.49 -26.55
CA ILE A 560 10.04 -7.79 -28.01
C ILE A 560 10.92 -6.84 -28.84
N MET A 561 11.23 -5.65 -28.33
CA MET A 561 12.04 -4.63 -29.02
C MET A 561 13.54 -4.84 -28.76
N ARG A 562 14.37 -4.54 -29.77
CA ARG A 562 15.83 -4.53 -29.62
C ARG A 562 16.31 -3.25 -28.94
N CYS A 563 17.28 -3.37 -28.04
CA CYS A 563 17.80 -2.25 -27.27
C CYS A 563 18.51 -1.19 -28.13
N ASP A 564 19.15 -1.59 -29.23
CA ASP A 564 19.85 -0.66 -30.13
C ASP A 564 18.87 0.31 -30.82
N VAL A 565 17.72 -0.21 -31.31
CA VAL A 565 16.65 0.62 -31.88
C VAL A 565 16.04 1.57 -30.84
N ILE A 566 15.89 1.10 -29.59
CA ILE A 566 15.42 1.94 -28.49
C ILE A 566 16.42 3.06 -28.21
N ALA A 567 17.72 2.74 -28.15
CA ALA A 567 18.78 3.72 -27.93
C ALA A 567 18.81 4.79 -29.04
N GLU A 568 18.70 4.39 -30.32
CA GLU A 568 18.58 5.33 -31.44
C GLU A 568 17.39 6.28 -31.27
N GLY A 569 16.22 5.74 -30.88
CA GLY A 569 15.03 6.53 -30.61
C GLY A 569 15.21 7.55 -29.48
N ILE A 570 15.86 7.13 -28.38
CA ILE A 570 16.18 8.03 -27.26
C ILE A 570 17.16 9.13 -27.71
N ILE A 571 18.24 8.77 -28.41
CA ILE A 571 19.25 9.73 -28.90
C ILE A 571 18.60 10.75 -29.84
N ALA A 572 17.74 10.31 -30.74
CA ALA A 572 17.01 11.18 -31.65
C ALA A 572 16.09 12.16 -30.89
N ALA A 573 15.32 11.67 -29.92
CA ALA A 573 14.45 12.50 -29.09
C ALA A 573 15.23 13.55 -28.28
N VAL A 574 16.35 13.16 -27.67
CA VAL A 574 17.21 14.05 -26.89
C VAL A 574 17.80 15.16 -27.76
N LYS A 575 18.28 14.83 -28.96
CA LYS A 575 18.80 15.80 -29.93
C LYS A 575 17.72 16.75 -30.43
N GLN A 576 16.55 16.22 -30.79
CA GLN A 576 15.44 17.01 -31.30
C GLN A 576 14.92 18.02 -30.25
N LEU A 577 14.82 17.60 -28.99
CA LEU A 577 14.34 18.45 -27.90
C LEU A 577 15.43 19.34 -27.30
N GLY A 578 16.70 19.11 -27.62
CA GLY A 578 17.83 19.84 -27.06
C GLY A 578 17.94 19.67 -25.54
N LEU A 579 17.65 18.47 -25.02
CA LEU A 579 17.64 18.22 -23.57
C LEU A 579 19.04 18.37 -22.97
N LYS A 580 19.13 19.16 -21.91
CA LYS A 580 20.38 19.45 -21.17
C LYS A 580 20.49 18.70 -19.83
N LEU A 581 19.39 18.09 -19.40
CA LEU A 581 19.32 17.30 -18.18
C LEU A 581 20.18 16.03 -18.33
N PRO A 582 20.82 15.54 -17.25
CA PRO A 582 21.48 14.25 -17.27
C PRO A 582 20.44 13.13 -17.42
N LEU A 583 20.69 12.21 -18.35
CA LEU A 583 19.87 11.04 -18.60
C LEU A 583 20.62 9.78 -18.17
N ILE A 584 20.06 9.04 -17.22
CA ILE A 584 20.58 7.76 -16.78
C ILE A 584 19.75 6.70 -17.51
N VAL A 585 20.40 5.88 -18.32
CA VAL A 585 19.72 4.98 -19.25
C VAL A 585 20.11 3.54 -18.94
N ARG A 586 19.13 2.80 -18.41
CA ARG A 586 19.25 1.37 -18.16
C ARG A 586 18.40 0.61 -19.18
N LEU A 587 19.07 -0.09 -20.08
CA LEU A 587 18.45 -0.97 -21.07
C LEU A 587 18.80 -2.43 -20.75
N GLN A 588 17.83 -3.32 -20.85
CA GLN A 588 18.07 -4.77 -20.76
C GLN A 588 17.31 -5.49 -21.87
N GLY A 589 17.96 -6.43 -22.56
CA GLY A 589 17.33 -7.18 -23.65
C GLY A 589 18.30 -7.51 -24.78
N THR A 590 17.74 -7.73 -25.97
CA THR A 590 18.54 -8.08 -27.16
C THR A 590 19.35 -6.88 -27.65
N GLN A 591 20.60 -7.13 -28.05
CA GLN A 591 21.55 -6.11 -28.53
C GLN A 591 21.83 -4.97 -27.54
N VAL A 592 21.83 -5.26 -26.24
CA VAL A 592 22.15 -4.28 -25.19
C VAL A 592 23.56 -3.68 -25.34
N ASP A 593 24.55 -4.49 -25.72
CA ASP A 593 25.93 -3.99 -25.88
C ASP A 593 26.07 -2.99 -27.04
N ALA A 594 25.36 -3.22 -28.14
CA ALA A 594 25.30 -2.27 -29.24
C ALA A 594 24.58 -0.98 -28.81
N ALA A 595 23.51 -1.09 -28.04
CA ALA A 595 22.78 0.05 -27.49
C ALA A 595 23.64 0.92 -26.56
N LYS A 596 24.43 0.30 -25.68
CA LYS A 596 25.39 1.00 -24.82
C LYS A 596 26.39 1.80 -25.64
N LYS A 597 27.00 1.14 -26.62
CA LYS A 597 27.97 1.79 -27.52
C LYS A 597 27.37 2.99 -28.24
N LEU A 598 26.13 2.88 -28.74
CA LEU A 598 25.42 3.99 -29.36
C LEU A 598 25.19 5.17 -28.41
N ILE A 599 24.86 4.89 -27.14
CA ILE A 599 24.65 5.91 -26.11
C ILE A 599 25.97 6.60 -25.77
N ASP A 600 27.03 5.84 -25.53
CA ASP A 600 28.35 6.35 -25.12
C ASP A 600 29.00 7.19 -26.23
N GLU A 601 28.85 6.77 -27.50
CA GLU A 601 29.38 7.49 -28.67
C GLU A 601 28.52 8.70 -29.09
N SER A 602 27.35 8.91 -28.46
CA SER A 602 26.39 9.95 -28.88
C SER A 602 26.85 11.38 -28.62
N GLY A 603 27.81 11.58 -27.70
CA GLY A 603 28.25 12.90 -27.22
C GLY A 603 27.20 13.66 -26.40
N LEU A 604 26.11 12.99 -26.00
CA LEU A 604 25.03 13.55 -25.18
C LEU A 604 25.31 13.28 -23.70
N ARG A 605 24.59 13.99 -22.80
CA ARG A 605 24.67 13.78 -21.34
C ARG A 605 23.88 12.54 -20.91
N MET A 606 24.23 11.41 -21.49
CA MET A 606 23.58 10.12 -21.30
C MET A 606 24.57 9.14 -20.67
N TYR A 607 24.11 8.36 -19.71
CA TYR A 607 24.92 7.39 -18.96
C TYR A 607 24.28 6.03 -19.10
N SER A 608 24.94 5.08 -19.78
CA SER A 608 24.42 3.72 -19.84
C SER A 608 24.81 2.92 -18.60
N ILE A 609 23.82 2.38 -17.89
CA ILE A 609 24.01 1.61 -16.66
C ILE A 609 23.30 0.27 -16.78
N ASP A 610 23.91 -0.80 -16.28
CA ASP A 610 23.36 -2.16 -16.36
C ASP A 610 22.34 -2.47 -15.28
N ASP A 611 22.77 -2.25 -14.03
CA ASP A 611 22.01 -2.57 -12.84
C ASP A 611 21.04 -1.45 -12.46
N LEU A 612 19.89 -1.83 -11.92
CA LEU A 612 18.85 -0.86 -11.59
C LEU A 612 19.20 -0.04 -10.34
N ASP A 613 19.86 -0.64 -9.35
CA ASP A 613 20.27 0.06 -8.13
C ASP A 613 21.39 1.05 -8.43
N GLU A 614 22.37 0.66 -9.25
CA GLU A 614 23.40 1.58 -9.74
C GLU A 614 22.81 2.77 -10.51
N ALA A 615 21.82 2.51 -11.37
CA ALA A 615 21.14 3.56 -12.12
C ALA A 615 20.37 4.51 -11.20
N ALA A 616 19.71 3.97 -10.15
CA ALA A 616 19.03 4.75 -9.14
C ALA A 616 20.02 5.63 -8.35
N VAL A 617 21.08 5.05 -7.80
CA VAL A 617 22.14 5.77 -7.08
C VAL A 617 22.72 6.90 -7.92
N LEU A 618 23.01 6.65 -9.19
CA LEU A 618 23.55 7.66 -10.09
C LEU A 618 22.51 8.78 -10.36
N SER A 619 21.25 8.42 -10.57
CA SER A 619 20.18 9.40 -10.79
C SER A 619 20.02 10.37 -9.63
N VAL A 620 20.10 9.87 -8.39
CA VAL A 620 20.05 10.69 -7.16
C VAL A 620 21.26 11.61 -7.07
N LYS A 621 22.47 11.08 -7.29
CA LYS A 621 23.71 11.88 -7.25
C LYS A 621 23.69 13.03 -8.26
N LEU A 622 23.33 12.74 -9.52
CA LEU A 622 23.29 13.75 -10.58
C LEU A 622 22.17 14.77 -10.34
N SER A 623 20.99 14.33 -9.90
CA SER A 623 19.88 15.20 -9.48
C SER A 623 20.32 16.20 -8.39
N ASN A 624 21.02 15.72 -7.37
CA ASN A 624 21.53 16.56 -6.28
C ASN A 624 22.56 17.59 -6.78
N ILE A 625 23.50 17.18 -7.63
CA ILE A 625 24.49 18.09 -8.22
C ILE A 625 23.79 19.19 -9.04
N VAL A 626 22.82 18.83 -9.89
CA VAL A 626 22.07 19.80 -10.70
C VAL A 626 21.26 20.74 -9.81
N THR A 627 20.65 20.22 -8.76
CA THR A 627 19.89 21.03 -7.80
C THR A 627 20.78 22.02 -7.05
N MET A 628 21.93 21.58 -6.55
CA MET A 628 22.91 22.45 -5.89
C MET A 628 23.44 23.52 -6.85
N ALA A 629 23.69 23.17 -8.10
CA ALA A 629 24.14 24.10 -9.13
C ALA A 629 23.09 25.18 -9.43
N LYS A 630 21.81 24.79 -9.59
CA LYS A 630 20.69 25.72 -9.74
C LYS A 630 20.60 26.67 -8.55
N GLN A 631 20.73 26.16 -7.32
CA GLN A 631 20.70 26.98 -6.09
C GLN A 631 21.88 27.96 -6.00
N ALA A 632 23.06 27.55 -6.46
CA ALA A 632 24.25 28.39 -6.51
C ALA A 632 24.30 29.34 -7.73
N GLY A 633 23.32 29.27 -8.64
CA GLY A 633 23.29 30.09 -9.85
C GLY A 633 24.38 29.75 -10.87
N VAL A 634 24.92 28.52 -10.83
CA VAL A 634 25.99 28.06 -11.72
C VAL A 634 25.50 26.96 -12.67
N SER A 635 26.05 26.91 -13.88
CA SER A 635 25.78 25.83 -14.82
C SER A 635 26.79 24.69 -14.64
N VAL A 636 26.31 23.46 -14.46
CA VAL A 636 27.18 22.27 -14.46
C VAL A 636 27.22 21.65 -15.85
N LYS A 637 28.43 21.34 -16.29
CA LYS A 637 28.71 20.48 -17.44
C LYS A 637 29.26 19.18 -16.88
N PHE A 638 28.60 18.08 -17.18
CA PHE A 638 29.13 16.76 -16.91
C PHE A 638 29.90 16.30 -18.14
N ASP A 639 31.17 15.95 -17.97
CA ASP A 639 31.95 15.29 -19.00
C ASP A 639 31.94 13.79 -18.70
N THR A 640 31.53 12.99 -19.68
CA THR A 640 31.63 11.52 -19.66
C THR A 640 33.06 11.15 -20.03
N VAL A 641 33.74 10.37 -19.17
CA VAL A 641 35.10 9.87 -19.42
C VAL A 641 35.06 8.65 -20.32
#